data_AF-Q0JA99-F1
#
_entry.id   AF-Q0JA99-F1
#
_cell.length_a   1.000
_cell.length_b   1.000
_cell.length_c   1.000
_cell.angle_alpha   90.00
_cell.angle_beta   90.00
_cell.angle_gamma   90.00
#
_symmetry.space_group_name_H-M   'P 1'
#
loop_
_entity.id
_entity.type
_entity.pdbx_description
1 polymer ?
#
loop_
_entity_poly.entity_id
_entity_poly.type
_entity_poly.pdbx_seq_one_letter_code
_entity_poly.pdbx_strand_id
1 'polypeptide(L)'
;GGVGALELVAMDMKARGMYVCRTLSYKGVDFDIVEAPLEERMMNMYRKAAEFWAEFRLELLSAGESFTEGISNQIWRLYWASHQRFFRHMCMSAKVPAVVKLAKEALAENKCVVVGLQSTGEARTEEAITKYGVEMEDFVSGPRELLLKLVEENYPLPPKPDSFQQGEEKVTEIHRKRHSAPDVSFKGRVRKVAKLVEVSDDDSDDYSPSESDHGSTESDEEFHMCQICNTEEEKTLLLHCSGCSRHVHPGCLTPPWTGVLTDDWSCYTCKKLEGEENEQDAHVADFSQRYDAAVEKKKKILDMIRSLDLPNNPLDDIIDQLGGPDNVAEITGRRGMLIRASDGKGVVYQARNAKEVSMEMINMHEKQQFMDGKKLISIISEAGSAGVSLHADRRAKNQRRRVHITLELPWSADRAIQQFGRTHRSNQTSAPQYRLLFTNLGGEKRFASIVAKRLESLGALTQGDRRAGPSLSAFNYDSNYGKKALTIMYRGIMEQDSFPVVPPGCSDNQSSIQEFIAEAKAALVSVGIIRDAVVCNGKVAGKLSGRIVDSDMHDVARFLNRLLGLAPKIQNRLFDLFTSILDVVLHNARIEGQLDSGIVDIKAKNVEMKESPKTVHIDSLSGASTVLFTFTIDRGVTWETAKSMLDERQKDGAGSSNDGFYESKREWMGGRHFILAFEGSIEGMYKIIRPAIGEALREMPLTELKSKYRKVSSIEKVNKGWQDEYDASSKQCMHGSKCKVGSYCTVGRRLQEVNILGGLILPVWGTIEKALAKQVRQSHKRVRVVRLETTTDNQRIVGLLIPNSAVESVLTGLQWVQDIDD
;
A
#
# COMPACT_ATOMS: atom_id res chain seq x y z
N GLY A 1 17.07 1.93 19.84
CA GLY A 1 17.86 0.83 19.28
C GLY A 1 17.03 0.15 18.21
N GLY A 2 17.59 -0.06 17.03
CA GLY A 2 16.93 -0.83 15.97
C GLY A 2 17.12 -2.34 16.13
N VAL A 3 17.02 -3.05 15.02
CA VAL A 3 16.92 -4.52 14.96
C VAL A 3 18.08 -5.22 15.68
N GLY A 4 19.30 -4.67 15.61
CA GLY A 4 20.48 -5.24 16.29
C GLY A 4 20.34 -5.28 17.82
N ALA A 5 19.69 -4.28 18.42
CA ALA A 5 19.44 -4.27 19.86
C ALA A 5 18.40 -5.31 20.27
N LEU A 6 17.34 -5.50 19.46
CA LEU A 6 16.33 -6.54 19.70
C LEU A 6 16.92 -7.95 19.56
N GLU A 7 17.81 -8.17 18.58
CA GLU A 7 18.55 -9.42 18.47
C GLU A 7 19.43 -9.68 19.69
N LEU A 8 20.10 -8.65 20.20
CA LEU A 8 20.91 -8.76 21.42
C LEU A 8 20.04 -9.10 22.64
N VAL A 9 18.88 -8.47 22.78
CA VAL A 9 17.91 -8.80 23.84
C VAL A 9 17.45 -10.25 23.72
N ALA A 10 17.12 -10.73 22.52
CA ALA A 10 16.70 -12.12 22.32
C ALA A 10 17.83 -13.11 22.65
N MET A 11 19.09 -12.78 22.31
CA MET A 11 20.26 -13.56 22.69
C MET A 11 20.45 -13.59 24.21
N ASP A 12 20.33 -12.44 24.88
CA ASP A 12 20.48 -12.28 26.32
C ASP A 12 19.38 -13.03 27.09
N MET A 13 18.12 -12.92 26.66
CA MET A 13 17.01 -13.69 27.22
C MET A 13 17.19 -15.20 27.04
N LYS A 14 17.75 -15.64 25.90
CA LYS A 14 18.07 -17.06 25.67
C LYS A 14 19.19 -17.52 26.60
N ALA A 15 20.24 -16.71 26.77
CA ALA A 15 21.37 -17.01 27.66
C ALA A 15 20.95 -17.12 29.14
N ARG A 16 20.00 -16.28 29.58
CA ARG A 16 19.40 -16.33 30.93
C ARG A 16 18.38 -17.46 31.12
N GLY A 17 18.09 -18.25 30.09
CA GLY A 17 17.02 -19.25 30.13
C GLY A 17 15.59 -18.66 30.18
N MET A 18 15.44 -17.35 30.03
CA MET A 18 14.14 -16.66 30.04
C MET A 18 13.38 -16.76 28.70
N TYR A 19 14.06 -17.20 27.64
CA TYR A 19 13.48 -17.36 26.30
C TYR A 19 13.72 -18.76 25.74
N VAL A 20 12.63 -19.48 25.48
CA VAL A 20 12.61 -20.74 24.72
C VAL A 20 11.89 -20.47 23.40
N CYS A 21 12.62 -20.56 22.28
CA CYS A 21 12.01 -20.43 20.95
C CYS A 21 11.21 -21.70 20.63
N ARG A 22 9.88 -21.62 20.65
CA ARG A 22 8.98 -22.71 20.21
C ARG A 22 8.75 -22.73 18.69
N THR A 23 9.35 -21.78 17.97
CA THR A 23 9.17 -21.65 16.51
C THR A 23 9.94 -22.74 15.78
N LEU A 24 9.26 -23.40 14.83
CA LEU A 24 9.88 -24.41 13.97
C LEU A 24 10.99 -23.77 13.11
N SER A 25 12.14 -24.44 12.99
CA SER A 25 13.22 -23.97 12.12
C SER A 25 12.79 -23.98 10.66
N TYR A 26 13.09 -22.90 9.91
CA TYR A 26 12.89 -22.83 8.46
C TYR A 26 13.97 -23.57 7.66
N LYS A 27 14.76 -24.46 8.29
CA LYS A 27 15.78 -25.26 7.60
C LYS A 27 15.15 -26.11 6.49
N GLY A 28 15.62 -25.95 5.25
CA GLY A 28 15.11 -26.64 4.06
C GLY A 28 13.88 -26.00 3.41
N VAL A 29 13.39 -24.87 3.94
CA VAL A 29 12.36 -24.06 3.29
C VAL A 29 13.00 -23.25 2.16
N ASP A 30 12.43 -23.33 0.96
CA ASP A 30 12.82 -22.49 -0.18
C ASP A 30 11.85 -21.30 -0.28
N PHE A 31 12.35 -20.10 -0.57
CA PHE A 31 11.54 -18.91 -0.82
C PHE A 31 11.89 -18.34 -2.19
N ASP A 32 10.91 -18.29 -3.09
CA ASP A 32 11.05 -17.65 -4.40
C ASP A 32 10.06 -16.50 -4.52
N ILE A 33 10.56 -15.35 -4.97
CA ILE A 33 9.76 -14.17 -5.30
C ILE A 33 9.47 -14.23 -6.80
N VAL A 34 8.19 -14.35 -7.17
CA VAL A 34 7.78 -14.53 -8.58
C VAL A 34 7.06 -13.28 -9.06
N GLU A 35 7.67 -12.55 -9.99
CA GLU A 35 7.01 -11.45 -10.69
C GLU A 35 6.04 -12.02 -11.74
N ALA A 36 4.77 -11.66 -11.63
CA ALA A 36 3.71 -12.00 -12.57
C ALA A 36 3.37 -10.76 -13.41
N PRO A 37 4.06 -10.54 -14.55
CA PRO A 37 3.82 -9.36 -15.38
C PRO A 37 2.37 -9.37 -15.90
N LEU A 38 1.74 -8.20 -15.96
CA LEU A 38 0.42 -8.07 -16.57
C LEU A 38 0.50 -8.39 -18.06
N GLU A 39 -0.27 -9.38 -18.50
CA GLU A 39 -0.51 -9.67 -19.92
C GLU A 39 -1.14 -8.46 -20.62
N GLU A 40 -0.95 -8.34 -21.94
CA GLU A 40 -1.41 -7.18 -22.72
C GLU A 40 -2.92 -6.89 -22.54
N ARG A 41 -3.75 -7.93 -22.56
CA ARG A 41 -5.20 -7.82 -22.29
C ARG A 41 -5.46 -7.20 -20.92
N MET A 42 -4.81 -7.74 -19.88
CA MET A 42 -4.99 -7.27 -18.51
C MET A 42 -4.43 -5.86 -18.31
N MET A 43 -3.33 -5.52 -18.97
CA MET A 43 -2.76 -4.17 -18.97
C MET A 43 -3.72 -3.15 -19.57
N ASN A 44 -4.38 -3.50 -20.68
CA ASN A 44 -5.40 -2.66 -21.31
C ASN A 44 -6.66 -2.52 -20.44
N MET A 45 -7.15 -3.61 -19.83
CA MET A 45 -8.26 -3.58 -18.86
C MET A 45 -7.93 -2.66 -17.68
N TYR A 46 -6.73 -2.81 -17.10
CA TYR A 46 -6.28 -1.99 -15.97
C TYR A 46 -6.22 -0.50 -16.32
N ARG A 47 -5.66 -0.18 -17.49
CA ARG A 47 -5.57 1.20 -17.99
C ARG A 47 -6.95 1.83 -18.16
N LYS A 48 -7.88 1.16 -18.86
CA LYS A 48 -9.26 1.64 -19.04
C LYS A 48 -9.98 1.80 -17.71
N ALA A 49 -9.76 0.89 -16.77
CA ALA A 49 -10.34 1.02 -15.43
C ALA A 49 -9.77 2.23 -14.67
N ALA A 50 -8.46 2.50 -14.75
CA ALA A 50 -7.85 3.68 -14.15
C ALA A 50 -8.38 5.00 -14.77
N GLU A 51 -8.56 5.03 -16.10
CA GLU A 51 -9.19 6.14 -16.82
C GLU A 51 -10.64 6.36 -16.33
N PHE A 52 -11.44 5.29 -16.26
CA PHE A 52 -12.81 5.35 -15.75
C PHE A 52 -12.87 5.89 -14.31
N TRP A 53 -12.02 5.41 -13.40
CA TRP A 53 -11.99 5.91 -12.02
C TRP A 53 -11.60 7.40 -11.95
N ALA A 54 -10.68 7.85 -12.81
CA ALA A 54 -10.31 9.26 -12.90
C ALA A 54 -11.47 10.14 -13.39
N GLU A 55 -12.16 9.71 -14.45
CA GLU A 55 -13.35 10.40 -14.99
C GLU A 55 -14.51 10.40 -13.99
N PHE A 56 -14.78 9.26 -13.36
CA PHE A 56 -15.84 9.14 -12.35
C PHE A 56 -15.58 10.07 -11.16
N ARG A 57 -14.31 10.26 -10.75
CA ARG A 57 -13.96 11.25 -9.73
C ARG A 57 -14.31 12.67 -10.15
N LEU A 58 -14.01 13.05 -11.39
CA LEU A 58 -14.34 14.37 -11.92
C LEU A 58 -15.85 14.57 -11.98
N GLU A 59 -16.61 13.57 -12.41
CA GLU A 59 -18.07 13.65 -12.43
C GLU A 59 -18.65 13.80 -11.03
N LEU A 60 -18.11 13.10 -10.02
CA LEU A 60 -18.51 13.31 -8.63
C LEU A 60 -18.18 14.74 -8.17
N LEU A 61 -16.99 15.28 -8.47
CA LEU A 61 -16.66 16.65 -8.10
C LEU A 61 -17.66 17.65 -8.73
N SER A 62 -17.96 17.52 -10.02
CA SER A 62 -18.93 18.35 -10.73
C SER A 62 -20.35 18.20 -10.18
N ALA A 63 -20.77 16.98 -9.83
CA ALA A 63 -22.07 16.75 -9.19
C ALA A 63 -22.15 17.42 -7.82
N GLY A 64 -21.03 17.50 -7.10
CA GLY A 64 -20.90 18.19 -5.81
C GLY A 64 -21.17 19.69 -5.88
N GLU A 65 -20.84 20.35 -6.99
CA GLU A 65 -21.08 21.79 -7.17
C GLU A 65 -22.57 22.14 -7.20
N SER A 66 -23.44 21.16 -7.46
CA SER A 66 -24.90 21.33 -7.41
C SER A 66 -25.47 21.30 -5.98
N PHE A 67 -24.67 20.93 -4.97
CA PHE A 67 -25.06 20.88 -3.57
C PHE A 67 -24.38 22.02 -2.79
N THR A 68 -25.15 22.74 -1.97
CA THR A 68 -24.64 23.86 -1.15
C THR A 68 -23.49 23.47 -0.22
N GLU A 69 -23.48 22.23 0.27
CA GLU A 69 -22.45 21.69 1.17
C GLU A 69 -21.40 20.82 0.46
N GLY A 70 -21.49 20.69 -0.88
CA GLY A 70 -20.67 19.76 -1.65
C GLY A 70 -21.00 18.28 -1.36
N ILE A 71 -20.17 17.38 -1.88
CA ILE A 71 -20.31 15.94 -1.60
C ILE A 71 -19.93 15.64 -0.15
N SER A 72 -20.81 14.93 0.56
CA SER A 72 -20.55 14.43 1.91
C SER A 72 -19.22 13.68 2.01
N ASN A 73 -18.45 13.97 3.06
CA ASN A 73 -17.23 13.24 3.42
C ASN A 73 -17.44 11.72 3.53
N GLN A 74 -18.67 11.26 3.82
CA GLN A 74 -19.02 9.84 3.85
C GLN A 74 -18.90 9.19 2.45
N ILE A 75 -19.36 9.87 1.40
CA ILE A 75 -19.27 9.40 0.02
C ILE A 75 -17.80 9.28 -0.40
N TRP A 76 -16.96 10.27 -0.07
CA TRP A 76 -15.52 10.19 -0.36
C TRP A 76 -14.82 9.03 0.37
N ARG A 77 -15.19 8.75 1.63
CA ARG A 77 -14.67 7.58 2.35
C ARG A 77 -15.06 6.27 1.66
N LEU A 78 -16.32 6.15 1.24
CA LEU A 78 -16.81 4.97 0.50
C LEU A 78 -16.14 4.83 -0.86
N TYR A 79 -16.08 5.91 -1.64
CA TYR A 79 -15.40 5.98 -2.94
C TYR A 79 -13.97 5.45 -2.84
N TRP A 80 -13.18 5.98 -1.89
CA TRP A 80 -11.78 5.60 -1.75
C TRP A 80 -11.58 4.19 -1.18
N ALA A 81 -12.49 3.70 -0.34
CA ALA A 81 -12.49 2.31 0.12
C ALA A 81 -12.81 1.34 -1.03
N SER A 82 -13.81 1.67 -1.85
CA SER A 82 -14.19 0.92 -3.05
C SER A 82 -13.08 0.92 -4.10
N HIS A 83 -12.48 2.08 -4.38
CA HIS A 83 -11.33 2.22 -5.27
C HIS A 83 -10.16 1.32 -4.85
N GLN A 84 -9.79 1.32 -3.56
CA GLN A 84 -8.71 0.46 -3.08
C GLN A 84 -9.04 -1.03 -3.25
N ARG A 85 -10.28 -1.45 -2.94
CA ARG A 85 -10.74 -2.83 -3.10
C ARG A 85 -10.79 -3.26 -4.56
N PHE A 86 -11.18 -2.35 -5.45
CA PHE A 86 -11.25 -2.57 -6.89
C PHE A 86 -9.87 -2.92 -7.45
N PHE A 87 -8.87 -2.06 -7.25
CA PHE A 87 -7.53 -2.28 -7.81
C PHE A 87 -6.79 -3.45 -7.15
N ARG A 88 -7.05 -3.75 -5.87
CA ARG A 88 -6.57 -4.99 -5.25
C ARG A 88 -7.11 -6.24 -5.95
N HIS A 89 -8.40 -6.25 -6.27
CA HIS A 89 -9.02 -7.34 -7.03
C HIS A 89 -8.41 -7.45 -8.42
N MET A 90 -8.22 -6.33 -9.13
CA MET A 90 -7.52 -6.32 -10.43
C MET A 90 -6.12 -6.94 -10.32
N CYS A 91 -5.32 -6.58 -9.31
CA CYS A 91 -4.00 -7.17 -9.11
C CYS A 91 -4.07 -8.68 -8.84
N MET A 92 -5.08 -9.15 -8.08
CA MET A 92 -5.30 -10.58 -7.86
C MET A 92 -5.64 -11.32 -9.15
N SER A 93 -6.59 -10.82 -9.93
CA SER A 93 -6.96 -11.44 -11.22
C SER A 93 -5.79 -11.47 -12.20
N ALA A 94 -4.93 -10.43 -12.22
CA ALA A 94 -3.74 -10.39 -13.06
C ALA A 94 -2.73 -11.51 -12.76
N LYS A 95 -2.76 -12.10 -11.56
CA LYS A 95 -1.87 -13.18 -11.13
C LYS A 95 -2.41 -14.58 -11.42
N VAL A 96 -3.67 -14.71 -11.82
CA VAL A 96 -4.30 -16.03 -12.07
C VAL A 96 -3.50 -16.87 -13.08
N PRO A 97 -3.07 -16.35 -14.25
CA PRO A 97 -2.29 -17.14 -15.21
C PRO A 97 -0.99 -17.68 -14.61
N ALA A 98 -0.29 -16.85 -13.80
CA ALA A 98 0.95 -17.24 -13.12
C ALA A 98 0.70 -18.32 -12.05
N VAL A 99 -0.39 -18.22 -11.28
CA VAL A 99 -0.77 -19.25 -10.30
C VAL A 99 -1.05 -20.58 -11.00
N VAL A 100 -1.84 -20.56 -12.07
CA VAL A 100 -2.21 -21.77 -12.83
C VAL A 100 -0.97 -22.42 -13.42
N LYS A 101 -0.06 -21.64 -14.01
CA LYS A 101 1.22 -22.12 -14.54
C LYS A 101 2.07 -22.78 -13.44
N LEU A 102 2.33 -22.08 -12.34
CA LEU A 102 3.14 -22.58 -11.23
C LEU A 102 2.53 -23.83 -10.57
N ALA A 103 1.20 -23.89 -10.48
CA ALA A 103 0.50 -25.05 -9.95
C ALA A 103 0.69 -26.27 -10.86
N LYS A 104 0.54 -26.10 -12.18
CA LYS A 104 0.76 -27.17 -13.17
C LYS A 104 2.21 -27.65 -13.18
N GLU A 105 3.19 -26.74 -13.10
CA GLU A 105 4.62 -27.07 -12.98
C GLU A 105 4.91 -27.89 -11.71
N ALA A 106 4.39 -27.46 -10.55
CA ALA A 106 4.57 -28.18 -9.30
C ALA A 106 3.95 -29.58 -9.34
N LEU A 107 2.80 -29.75 -9.97
CA LEU A 107 2.17 -31.07 -10.15
C LEU A 107 2.99 -31.98 -11.07
N ALA A 108 3.55 -31.43 -12.15
CA ALA A 108 4.45 -32.16 -13.06
C ALA A 108 5.72 -32.65 -12.33
N GLU A 109 6.20 -31.89 -11.34
CA GLU A 109 7.32 -32.28 -10.46
C GLU A 109 6.90 -33.22 -9.30
N ASN A 110 5.70 -33.81 -9.35
CA ASN A 110 5.15 -34.70 -8.32
C ASN A 110 5.04 -34.05 -6.91
N LYS A 111 4.80 -32.74 -6.86
CA LYS A 111 4.57 -31.97 -5.62
C LYS A 111 3.07 -31.74 -5.40
N CYS A 112 2.70 -31.16 -4.25
CA CYS A 112 1.33 -30.70 -3.98
C CYS A 112 1.29 -29.19 -3.80
N VAL A 113 0.20 -28.58 -4.23
CA VAL A 113 0.05 -27.12 -4.29
C VAL A 113 -0.89 -26.63 -3.20
N VAL A 114 -0.50 -25.57 -2.52
CA VAL A 114 -1.37 -24.81 -1.60
C VAL A 114 -1.40 -23.36 -2.07
N VAL A 115 -2.56 -22.86 -2.51
CA VAL A 115 -2.73 -21.46 -2.93
C VAL A 115 -3.35 -20.68 -1.78
N GLY A 116 -2.69 -19.61 -1.38
CA GLY A 116 -3.14 -18.73 -0.31
C GLY A 116 -3.68 -17.39 -0.83
N LEU A 117 -4.88 -17.01 -0.39
CA LEU A 117 -5.50 -15.70 -0.65
C LEU A 117 -6.12 -15.11 0.63
N GLN A 118 -6.40 -13.80 0.68
CA GLN A 118 -7.09 -13.21 1.83
C GLN A 118 -8.58 -13.05 1.54
N SER A 119 -8.94 -12.62 0.32
CA SER A 119 -10.32 -12.30 -0.06
C SER A 119 -10.91 -13.30 -1.07
N THR A 120 -12.08 -13.89 -0.75
CA THR A 120 -12.75 -14.90 -1.60
C THR A 120 -13.70 -14.30 -2.65
N GLY A 121 -14.09 -13.04 -2.48
CA GLY A 121 -15.07 -12.37 -3.34
C GLY A 121 -16.52 -12.81 -3.13
N GLU A 122 -16.79 -13.74 -2.21
CA GLU A 122 -18.10 -14.38 -1.99
C GLU A 122 -19.28 -13.42 -1.90
N ALA A 123 -19.18 -12.37 -1.08
CA ALA A 123 -20.30 -11.44 -0.87
C ALA A 123 -20.83 -10.85 -2.20
N ARG A 124 -19.93 -10.59 -3.16
CA ARG A 124 -20.32 -10.06 -4.49
C ARG A 124 -20.93 -11.13 -5.36
N THR A 125 -20.42 -12.36 -5.27
CA THR A 125 -21.01 -13.52 -5.95
C THR A 125 -22.43 -13.78 -5.44
N GLU A 126 -22.66 -13.79 -4.12
CA GLU A 126 -23.99 -13.98 -3.52
C GLU A 126 -24.98 -12.85 -3.88
N GLU A 127 -24.51 -11.59 -3.87
CA GLU A 127 -25.31 -10.44 -4.31
C GLU A 127 -25.68 -10.55 -5.80
N ALA A 128 -24.73 -10.92 -6.66
CA ALA A 128 -24.98 -11.14 -8.08
C ALA A 128 -25.97 -12.28 -8.33
N ILE A 129 -25.88 -13.38 -7.58
CA ILE A 129 -26.84 -14.49 -7.68
C ILE A 129 -28.25 -14.05 -7.27
N THR A 130 -28.35 -13.22 -6.24
CA THR A 130 -29.64 -12.66 -5.80
C THR A 130 -30.24 -11.74 -6.86
N LYS A 131 -29.39 -11.02 -7.61
CA LYS A 131 -29.80 -10.04 -8.63
C LYS A 131 -30.09 -10.65 -10.01
N TYR A 132 -29.28 -11.61 -10.45
CA TYR A 132 -29.31 -12.15 -11.81
C TYR A 132 -29.79 -13.62 -11.88
N GLY A 133 -29.86 -14.32 -10.75
CA GLY A 133 -30.26 -15.73 -10.68
C GLY A 133 -29.09 -16.70 -10.50
N VAL A 134 -29.42 -17.99 -10.45
CA VAL A 134 -28.49 -19.11 -10.18
C VAL A 134 -27.66 -19.49 -11.41
N GLU A 135 -28.19 -19.25 -12.61
CA GLU A 135 -27.53 -19.52 -13.89
C GLU A 135 -27.10 -18.18 -14.52
N MET A 136 -25.85 -18.10 -14.96
CA MET A 136 -25.26 -16.88 -15.55
C MET A 136 -24.40 -17.23 -16.77
N GLU A 137 -24.15 -16.25 -17.64
CA GLU A 137 -23.35 -16.45 -18.87
C GLU A 137 -21.85 -16.69 -18.59
N ASP A 138 -21.30 -16.09 -17.54
CA ASP A 138 -19.91 -16.28 -17.12
C ASP A 138 -19.75 -16.02 -15.61
N PHE A 139 -18.55 -16.26 -15.09
CA PHE A 139 -18.21 -15.96 -13.70
C PHE A 139 -18.44 -14.48 -13.35
N VAL A 140 -18.87 -14.23 -12.11
CA VAL A 140 -19.14 -12.87 -11.64
C VAL A 140 -17.84 -12.06 -11.53
N SER A 141 -17.83 -10.89 -12.18
CA SER A 141 -16.75 -9.91 -12.03
C SER A 141 -16.93 -9.10 -10.74
N GLY A 142 -16.16 -9.45 -9.70
CA GLY A 142 -16.17 -8.73 -8.44
C GLY A 142 -15.85 -7.22 -8.54
N PRO A 143 -14.93 -6.77 -9.41
CA PRO A 143 -14.70 -5.34 -9.66
C PRO A 143 -15.93 -4.64 -10.27
N ARG A 144 -16.66 -5.30 -11.18
CA ARG A 144 -17.87 -4.77 -11.81
C ARG A 144 -18.98 -4.57 -10.79
N GLU A 145 -19.32 -5.61 -10.02
CA GLU A 145 -20.39 -5.54 -9.02
C GLU A 145 -20.09 -4.50 -7.94
N LEU A 146 -18.81 -4.34 -7.56
CA LEU A 146 -18.40 -3.27 -6.64
C LEU A 146 -18.68 -1.87 -7.21
N LEU A 147 -18.39 -1.63 -8.49
CA LEU A 147 -18.65 -0.35 -9.14
C LEU A 147 -20.15 -0.08 -9.29
N LEU A 148 -20.90 -1.07 -9.77
CA LEU A 148 -22.36 -0.98 -9.90
C LEU A 148 -23.00 -0.61 -8.57
N LYS A 149 -22.69 -1.35 -7.50
CA LYS A 149 -23.22 -1.07 -6.15
C LYS A 149 -22.85 0.33 -5.65
N LEU A 150 -21.59 0.73 -5.84
CA LEU A 150 -21.14 2.06 -5.42
C LEU A 150 -21.98 3.17 -6.06
N VAL A 151 -22.23 3.08 -7.37
CA VAL A 151 -23.01 4.08 -8.11
C VAL A 151 -24.51 3.95 -7.83
N GLU A 152 -25.05 2.74 -7.80
CA GLU A 152 -26.48 2.47 -7.52
C GLU A 152 -26.91 3.04 -6.16
N GLU A 153 -26.11 2.80 -5.11
CA GLU A 153 -26.47 3.16 -3.72
C GLU A 153 -25.98 4.55 -3.28
N ASN A 154 -24.88 5.07 -3.85
CA ASN A 154 -24.18 6.23 -3.27
C ASN A 154 -23.97 7.40 -4.25
N TYR A 155 -24.45 7.31 -5.50
CA TYR A 155 -24.38 8.44 -6.42
C TYR A 155 -25.22 9.62 -5.89
N PRO A 156 -24.65 10.83 -5.77
CA PRO A 156 -25.34 11.97 -5.19
C PRO A 156 -26.46 12.44 -6.13
N LEU A 157 -27.72 12.35 -5.67
CA LEU A 157 -28.88 12.88 -6.38
C LEU A 157 -29.42 14.10 -5.64
N PRO A 158 -29.87 15.16 -6.35
CA PRO A 158 -30.63 16.26 -5.75
C PRO A 158 -31.86 15.74 -4.97
N PRO A 159 -32.45 16.55 -4.07
CA PRO A 159 -33.71 16.21 -3.41
C PRO A 159 -34.79 15.87 -4.45
N LYS A 160 -35.54 14.79 -4.24
CA LYS A 160 -36.65 14.44 -5.14
C LYS A 160 -37.74 15.53 -5.09
N PRO A 161 -38.36 15.91 -6.21
CA PRO A 161 -39.41 16.94 -6.24
C PRO A 161 -40.55 16.70 -5.23
N ASP A 162 -40.99 15.45 -5.08
CA ASP A 162 -42.09 15.06 -4.18
C ASP A 162 -41.81 15.32 -2.69
N SER A 163 -40.55 15.54 -2.31
CA SER A 163 -40.15 15.81 -0.92
C SER A 163 -40.65 17.16 -0.41
N PHE A 164 -40.98 18.10 -1.31
CA PHE A 164 -41.41 19.45 -0.94
C PHE A 164 -42.89 19.52 -0.57
N GLN A 165 -43.75 18.67 -1.16
CA GLN A 165 -45.19 18.68 -0.89
C GLN A 165 -45.55 18.14 0.51
N GLN A 166 -44.73 17.26 1.10
CA GLN A 166 -44.94 16.77 2.48
C GLN A 166 -44.47 17.75 3.56
N GLY A 167 -43.80 18.85 3.19
CA GLY A 167 -43.34 19.88 4.11
C GLY A 167 -44.44 20.84 4.55
N GLU A 168 -45.40 21.14 3.68
CA GLU A 168 -46.40 22.19 3.93
C GLU A 168 -47.60 21.74 4.78
N GLU A 169 -47.94 20.44 4.79
CA GLU A 169 -48.94 19.90 5.71
C GLU A 169 -48.53 20.04 7.19
N LYS A 170 -47.23 20.09 7.48
CA LYS A 170 -46.73 20.34 8.86
C LYS A 170 -46.67 21.82 9.22
N VAL A 171 -46.71 22.73 8.26
CA VAL A 171 -46.62 24.18 8.50
C VAL A 171 -48.01 24.80 8.71
N THR A 172 -49.06 24.22 8.10
CA THR A 172 -50.45 24.65 8.29
C THR A 172 -51.06 24.21 9.63
N GLU A 173 -50.56 23.15 10.27
CA GLU A 173 -50.94 22.78 11.65
C GLU A 173 -50.34 23.70 12.73
N ILE A 174 -49.26 24.42 12.43
CA ILE A 174 -48.55 25.26 13.40
C ILE A 174 -49.21 26.66 13.52
N HIS A 175 -49.97 27.09 12.51
CA HIS A 175 -50.61 28.41 12.51
C HIS A 175 -52.06 28.44 13.05
N ARG A 176 -52.68 27.29 13.36
CA ARG A 176 -54.04 27.22 13.95
C ARG A 176 -54.10 27.23 15.49
N LYS A 177 -52.98 27.42 16.20
CA LYS A 177 -52.94 27.35 17.69
C LYS A 177 -52.56 28.64 18.43
N ARG A 178 -52.68 29.82 17.81
CA ARG A 178 -52.21 31.11 18.41
C ARG A 178 -53.26 32.05 19.00
N HIS A 179 -54.51 31.62 19.20
CA HIS A 179 -55.49 32.40 19.96
C HIS A 179 -56.10 31.56 21.08
N SER A 180 -55.44 31.56 22.26
CA SER A 180 -56.02 31.43 23.61
C SER A 180 -54.86 31.28 24.63
N ALA A 181 -54.67 32.31 25.45
CA ALA A 181 -53.73 32.38 26.59
C ALA A 181 -54.47 32.02 27.90
N PRO A 182 -53.81 31.97 29.08
CA PRO A 182 -52.52 31.38 29.46
C PRO A 182 -52.65 30.45 30.71
N ASP A 183 -51.50 29.91 31.13
CA ASP A 183 -51.12 29.44 32.49
C ASP A 183 -50.93 27.94 32.80
N VAL A 184 -49.81 27.73 33.51
CA VAL A 184 -49.35 26.62 34.36
C VAL A 184 -48.45 25.52 33.76
N SER A 185 -47.15 25.76 33.99
CA SER A 185 -45.97 24.88 34.10
C SER A 185 -46.17 23.47 34.71
N PHE A 186 -45.62 22.41 34.12
CA PHE A 186 -44.44 21.67 34.63
C PHE A 186 -44.01 20.50 33.71
N LYS A 187 -42.70 20.21 33.75
CA LYS A 187 -41.87 19.42 32.83
C LYS A 187 -42.00 17.88 32.97
N GLY A 188 -41.81 17.15 31.86
CA GLY A 188 -40.73 16.14 31.77
C GLY A 188 -41.05 14.65 31.48
N ARG A 189 -41.12 14.29 30.19
CA ARG A 189 -40.71 13.05 29.47
C ARG A 189 -41.23 11.65 29.89
N VAL A 190 -41.98 11.02 28.98
CA VAL A 190 -42.13 9.55 28.80
C VAL A 190 -42.06 9.16 27.29
N ARG A 191 -41.58 7.92 27.10
CA ARG A 191 -41.33 7.03 25.94
C ARG A 191 -42.50 6.75 24.95
N LYS A 192 -42.14 6.17 23.77
CA LYS A 192 -42.67 4.96 23.06
C LYS A 192 -42.69 5.19 21.52
N VAL A 193 -42.30 4.29 20.60
CA VAL A 193 -42.52 2.84 20.33
C VAL A 193 -43.91 2.50 19.74
N ALA A 194 -43.89 2.17 18.43
CA ALA A 194 -44.59 1.11 17.67
C ALA A 194 -46.12 1.13 17.37
N LYS A 195 -46.43 0.68 16.13
CA LYS A 195 -47.20 -0.55 15.73
C LYS A 195 -48.53 -0.36 14.92
N LEU A 196 -48.65 -1.24 13.89
CA LEU A 196 -49.82 -1.91 13.24
C LEU A 196 -50.98 -1.07 12.62
N VAL A 197 -51.32 -1.24 11.31
CA VAL A 197 -52.18 -2.24 10.60
C VAL A 197 -53.67 -1.98 10.75
N GLU A 198 -54.43 -1.93 9.64
CA GLU A 198 -55.72 -2.63 9.44
C GLU A 198 -56.26 -2.48 8.00
N VAL A 199 -56.92 -3.55 7.53
CA VAL A 199 -57.62 -3.73 6.25
C VAL A 199 -59.11 -3.91 6.59
N SER A 200 -60.03 -3.38 5.79
CA SER A 200 -61.42 -3.86 5.72
C SER A 200 -62.08 -3.50 4.39
N ASP A 201 -62.81 -4.48 3.86
CA ASP A 201 -63.61 -4.55 2.63
C ASP A 201 -64.83 -3.61 2.62
N ASP A 202 -65.43 -3.31 1.45
CA ASP A 202 -66.74 -3.88 1.01
C ASP A 202 -67.24 -3.22 -0.32
N ASP A 203 -68.23 -3.89 -0.92
CA ASP A 203 -68.63 -3.98 -2.33
C ASP A 203 -69.43 -2.84 -3.00
N SER A 204 -69.51 -2.98 -4.35
CA SER A 204 -70.68 -2.82 -5.25
C SER A 204 -70.92 -1.51 -6.05
N ASP A 205 -70.62 -1.63 -7.35
CA ASP A 205 -71.46 -1.48 -8.55
C ASP A 205 -72.42 -0.28 -8.77
N ASP A 206 -72.18 0.40 -9.90
CA ASP A 206 -73.07 0.51 -11.08
C ASP A 206 -73.61 1.89 -11.55
N TYR A 207 -73.65 1.98 -12.89
CA TYR A 207 -74.38 2.88 -13.81
C TYR A 207 -73.94 4.35 -14.08
N SER A 208 -73.49 4.54 -15.34
CA SER A 208 -73.52 5.78 -16.15
C SER A 208 -74.81 5.84 -17.03
N PRO A 209 -74.96 6.73 -18.04
CA PRO A 209 -75.63 8.05 -18.02
C PRO A 209 -76.76 8.19 -19.09
N SER A 210 -77.47 9.33 -19.16
CA SER A 210 -78.20 9.88 -20.35
C SER A 210 -78.99 11.15 -19.94
N GLU A 211 -78.76 12.31 -20.52
CA GLU A 211 -79.26 12.90 -21.79
C GLU A 211 -80.50 13.81 -21.61
N SER A 212 -80.39 15.00 -22.26
CA SER A 212 -81.43 15.87 -22.84
C SER A 212 -82.58 16.40 -21.96
N ASP A 213 -82.77 17.72 -21.92
CA ASP A 213 -83.71 18.36 -22.86
C ASP A 213 -83.69 19.91 -22.82
N HIS A 214 -84.14 20.48 -23.94
CA HIS A 214 -84.14 21.87 -24.35
C HIS A 214 -85.07 22.82 -23.55
N GLY A 215 -84.74 24.13 -23.56
CA GLY A 215 -85.67 25.21 -23.17
C GLY A 215 -85.12 26.62 -23.40
N SER A 216 -85.85 27.42 -24.15
CA SER A 216 -85.49 28.71 -24.78
C SER A 216 -85.44 29.95 -23.87
N THR A 217 -84.50 30.85 -24.17
CA THR A 217 -84.50 32.35 -24.12
C THR A 217 -85.59 33.07 -23.29
N GLU A 218 -85.17 33.70 -22.20
CA GLU A 218 -85.56 35.07 -21.78
C GLU A 218 -84.30 35.78 -21.24
N SER A 219 -84.12 37.04 -21.61
CA SER A 219 -82.94 37.84 -21.25
C SER A 219 -83.06 38.36 -19.82
N ASP A 220 -82.50 37.63 -18.86
CA ASP A 220 -82.37 38.09 -17.47
C ASP A 220 -81.14 39.00 -17.35
N GLU A 221 -81.37 40.29 -17.08
CA GLU A 221 -80.34 41.23 -16.66
C GLU A 221 -79.80 40.80 -15.28
N GLU A 222 -78.70 40.04 -15.28
CA GLU A 222 -78.01 39.60 -14.06
C GLU A 222 -77.30 40.79 -13.39
N PHE A 223 -77.83 41.28 -12.28
CA PHE A 223 -77.14 42.25 -11.41
C PHE A 223 -76.21 41.53 -10.43
N HIS A 224 -75.01 42.06 -10.23
CA HIS A 224 -74.08 41.57 -9.22
C HIS A 224 -73.66 42.71 -8.30
N MET A 225 -73.26 42.38 -7.07
CA MET A 225 -72.85 43.38 -6.08
C MET A 225 -71.33 43.55 -6.08
N CYS A 226 -70.86 44.79 -6.16
CA CYS A 226 -69.43 45.09 -6.03
C CYS A 226 -68.95 44.81 -4.61
N GLN A 227 -67.94 43.94 -4.49
CA GLN A 227 -67.34 43.50 -3.22
C GLN A 227 -66.51 44.58 -2.49
N ILE A 228 -66.35 45.78 -3.08
CA ILE A 228 -65.59 46.89 -2.48
C ILE A 228 -66.55 47.96 -1.90
N CYS A 229 -67.56 48.38 -2.67
CA CYS A 229 -68.51 49.42 -2.24
C CYS A 229 -69.90 48.89 -1.86
N ASN A 230 -70.17 47.59 -2.02
CA ASN A 230 -71.46 46.94 -1.75
C ASN A 230 -72.65 47.59 -2.48
N THR A 231 -72.44 48.08 -3.71
CA THR A 231 -73.53 48.53 -4.60
C THR A 231 -73.79 47.49 -5.69
N GLU A 232 -75.05 47.28 -6.03
CA GLU A 232 -75.49 46.43 -7.14
C GLU A 232 -75.33 47.19 -8.46
N GLU A 233 -74.83 46.50 -9.47
CA GLU A 233 -74.59 47.03 -10.81
C GLU A 233 -74.81 45.90 -11.83
N GLU A 234 -75.12 46.22 -13.10
CA GLU A 234 -75.23 45.21 -14.15
C GLU A 234 -73.90 44.43 -14.27
N LYS A 235 -73.98 43.12 -14.47
CA LYS A 235 -72.79 42.24 -14.66
C LYS A 235 -71.83 42.77 -15.73
N THR A 236 -72.34 43.44 -16.75
CA THR A 236 -71.58 44.07 -17.85
C THR A 236 -70.70 45.25 -17.40
N LEU A 237 -70.95 45.84 -16.24
CA LEU A 237 -70.24 47.01 -15.69
C LEU A 237 -69.24 46.64 -14.57
N LEU A 238 -69.20 45.38 -14.17
CA LEU A 238 -68.33 44.87 -13.10
C LEU A 238 -67.16 44.08 -13.68
N LEU A 239 -65.97 44.26 -13.10
CA LEU A 239 -64.85 43.35 -13.33
C LEU A 239 -65.08 42.06 -12.53
N HIS A 240 -65.12 40.92 -13.24
CA HIS A 240 -65.21 39.59 -12.64
C HIS A 240 -63.81 39.00 -12.47
N CYS A 241 -63.38 38.73 -11.23
CA CYS A 241 -62.09 38.10 -10.98
C CYS A 241 -62.15 36.60 -11.29
N SER A 242 -61.43 36.14 -12.30
CA SER A 242 -61.33 34.70 -12.65
C SER A 242 -60.88 33.81 -11.47
N GLY A 243 -59.96 34.27 -10.63
CA GLY A 243 -59.41 33.48 -9.52
C GLY A 243 -60.25 33.40 -8.22
N CYS A 244 -61.08 34.39 -7.90
CA CYS A 244 -61.86 34.39 -6.65
C CYS A 244 -63.36 34.72 -6.84
N SER A 245 -63.80 34.81 -8.10
CA SER A 245 -65.18 35.11 -8.51
C SER A 245 -65.76 36.41 -7.94
N ARG A 246 -64.89 37.32 -7.48
CA ARG A 246 -65.29 38.63 -6.95
C ARG A 246 -65.66 39.57 -8.10
N HIS A 247 -66.78 40.26 -7.95
CA HIS A 247 -67.19 41.35 -8.82
C HIS A 247 -66.80 42.69 -8.21
N VAL A 248 -66.13 43.57 -8.96
CA VAL A 248 -65.73 44.90 -8.49
C VAL A 248 -65.90 45.97 -9.55
N HIS A 249 -66.28 47.19 -9.16
CA HIS A 249 -66.27 48.30 -10.10
C HIS A 249 -64.85 48.62 -10.56
N PRO A 250 -64.63 48.92 -11.85
CA PRO A 250 -63.37 49.48 -12.35
C PRO A 250 -62.89 50.69 -11.53
N GLY A 251 -63.83 51.55 -11.10
CA GLY A 251 -63.56 52.74 -10.27
C GLY A 251 -63.30 52.46 -8.78
N CYS A 252 -63.70 51.30 -8.25
CA CYS A 252 -63.46 50.94 -6.85
C CYS A 252 -62.07 50.37 -6.61
N LEU A 253 -61.34 49.98 -7.66
CA LEU A 253 -59.95 49.55 -7.57
C LEU A 253 -59.02 50.74 -7.29
N THR A 254 -57.92 50.48 -6.60
CA THR A 254 -56.89 51.49 -6.32
C THR A 254 -55.53 51.00 -6.84
N PRO A 255 -54.99 51.56 -7.95
CA PRO A 255 -55.58 52.59 -8.81
C PRO A 255 -56.81 52.08 -9.61
N PRO A 256 -57.71 52.98 -10.06
CA PRO A 256 -58.86 52.61 -10.88
C PRO A 256 -58.43 51.87 -12.15
N TRP A 257 -59.19 50.86 -12.54
CA TRP A 257 -58.94 50.11 -13.78
C TRP A 257 -59.36 50.94 -14.99
N THR A 258 -58.43 51.20 -15.91
CA THR A 258 -58.65 51.96 -17.15
C THR A 258 -58.61 51.10 -18.41
N GLY A 259 -58.52 49.78 -18.27
CA GLY A 259 -58.49 48.83 -19.40
C GLY A 259 -59.87 48.45 -19.91
N VAL A 260 -59.93 47.80 -21.07
CA VAL A 260 -61.16 47.18 -21.59
C VAL A 260 -61.61 46.08 -20.63
N LEU A 261 -62.91 45.97 -20.37
CA LEU A 261 -63.49 44.87 -19.60
C LEU A 261 -63.31 43.58 -20.43
N THR A 262 -62.43 42.70 -19.97
CA THR A 262 -62.17 41.38 -20.56
C THR A 262 -62.53 40.31 -19.54
N ASP A 263 -63.01 39.16 -20.02
CA ASP A 263 -63.37 38.02 -19.15
C ASP A 263 -62.16 37.44 -18.38
N ASP A 264 -60.94 37.79 -18.80
CA ASP A 264 -59.68 37.29 -18.24
C ASP A 264 -59.10 38.14 -17.08
N TRP A 265 -59.88 39.04 -16.48
CA TRP A 265 -59.37 39.89 -15.39
C TRP A 265 -59.18 39.10 -14.08
N SER A 266 -57.99 39.19 -13.47
CA SER A 266 -57.71 38.71 -12.11
C SER A 266 -57.38 39.89 -11.18
N CYS A 267 -57.96 39.89 -9.97
CA CYS A 267 -57.72 40.93 -8.96
C CYS A 267 -56.27 40.93 -8.47
N TYR A 268 -55.79 42.04 -7.88
CA TYR A 268 -54.40 42.15 -7.41
C TYR A 268 -53.97 41.02 -6.45
N THR A 269 -54.88 40.53 -5.61
CA THR A 269 -54.60 39.41 -4.69
C THR A 269 -54.42 38.10 -5.46
N CYS A 270 -55.32 37.81 -6.41
CA CYS A 270 -55.20 36.62 -7.27
C CYS A 270 -53.97 36.72 -8.19
N LYS A 271 -53.66 37.87 -8.78
CA LYS A 271 -52.42 38.04 -9.56
C LYS A 271 -51.16 37.83 -8.73
N LYS A 272 -51.18 38.24 -7.46
CA LYS A 272 -50.06 38.01 -6.55
C LYS A 272 -49.92 36.53 -6.20
N LEU A 273 -51.03 35.84 -5.94
CA LEU A 273 -51.05 34.38 -5.71
C LEU A 273 -50.64 33.62 -6.98
N GLU A 274 -51.17 33.96 -8.15
CA GLU A 274 -50.75 33.41 -9.46
C GLU A 274 -49.26 33.66 -9.70
N GLY A 275 -48.72 34.82 -9.32
CA GLY A 275 -47.29 35.12 -9.40
C GLY A 275 -46.45 34.24 -8.46
N GLU A 276 -46.88 34.08 -7.20
CA GLU A 276 -46.24 33.22 -6.20
C GLU A 276 -46.33 31.72 -6.60
N GLU A 277 -47.47 31.27 -7.13
CA GLU A 277 -47.69 29.92 -7.67
C GLU A 277 -46.83 29.68 -8.91
N ASN A 278 -46.77 30.62 -9.86
CA ASN A 278 -45.91 30.50 -11.04
C ASN A 278 -44.41 30.48 -10.67
N GLU A 279 -43.99 31.25 -9.66
CA GLU A 279 -42.61 31.20 -9.13
C GLU A 279 -42.32 29.86 -8.43
N GLN A 280 -43.27 29.33 -7.66
CA GLN A 280 -43.18 28.00 -7.05
C GLN A 280 -43.14 26.90 -8.12
N ASP A 281 -44.00 26.95 -9.13
CA ASP A 281 -44.03 26.00 -10.25
C ASP A 281 -42.75 26.06 -11.07
N ALA A 282 -42.22 27.25 -11.34
CA ALA A 282 -40.93 27.43 -12.00
C ALA A 282 -39.76 26.86 -11.18
N HIS A 283 -39.80 27.05 -9.85
CA HIS A 283 -38.81 26.48 -8.94
C HIS A 283 -38.92 24.94 -8.88
N VAL A 284 -40.13 24.39 -8.76
CA VAL A 284 -40.37 22.93 -8.80
C VAL A 284 -39.91 22.35 -10.14
N ALA A 285 -40.18 23.03 -11.25
CA ALA A 285 -39.73 22.62 -12.59
C ALA A 285 -38.19 22.61 -12.71
N ASP A 286 -37.49 23.64 -12.21
CA ASP A 286 -36.02 23.70 -12.17
C ASP A 286 -35.43 22.56 -11.28
N PHE A 287 -36.03 22.30 -10.12
CA PHE A 287 -35.62 21.18 -9.26
C PHE A 287 -35.84 19.82 -9.94
N SER A 288 -36.98 19.62 -10.60
CA SER A 288 -37.27 18.40 -11.36
C SER A 288 -36.26 18.22 -12.50
N GLN A 289 -35.99 19.28 -13.27
CA GLN A 289 -35.02 19.23 -14.37
C GLN A 289 -33.61 18.87 -13.89
N ARG A 290 -33.16 19.43 -12.76
CA ARG A 290 -31.86 19.09 -12.15
C ARG A 290 -31.81 17.66 -11.65
N TYR A 291 -32.90 17.18 -11.03
CA TYR A 291 -33.01 15.80 -10.58
C TYR A 291 -32.94 14.82 -11.76
N ASP A 292 -33.73 15.06 -12.81
CA ASP A 292 -33.76 14.21 -14.02
C ASP A 292 -32.40 14.19 -14.74
N ALA A 293 -31.74 15.35 -14.86
CA ALA A 293 -30.39 15.43 -15.41
C ALA A 293 -29.37 14.61 -14.59
N ALA A 294 -29.47 14.62 -13.26
CA ALA A 294 -28.60 13.83 -12.38
C ALA A 294 -28.89 12.33 -12.48
N VAL A 295 -30.16 11.92 -12.62
CA VAL A 295 -30.56 10.53 -12.84
C VAL A 295 -30.03 10.01 -14.19
N GLU A 296 -30.11 10.82 -15.25
CA GLU A 296 -29.59 10.45 -16.57
C GLU A 296 -28.06 10.31 -16.56
N LYS A 297 -27.35 11.20 -15.85
CA LYS A 297 -25.90 11.05 -15.61
C LYS A 297 -25.57 9.76 -14.86
N LYS A 298 -26.31 9.46 -13.78
CA LYS A 298 -26.17 8.20 -13.03
C LYS A 298 -26.34 7.00 -13.95
N LYS A 299 -27.36 7.01 -14.82
CA LYS A 299 -27.63 5.94 -15.80
C LYS A 299 -26.48 5.76 -16.79
N LYS A 300 -25.96 6.85 -17.36
CA LYS A 300 -24.79 6.82 -18.26
C LYS A 300 -23.57 6.17 -17.61
N ILE A 301 -23.30 6.50 -16.34
CA ILE A 301 -22.19 5.89 -15.59
C ILE A 301 -22.41 4.39 -15.40
N LEU A 302 -23.63 3.96 -15.07
CA LEU A 302 -23.97 2.54 -14.94
C LEU A 302 -23.79 1.79 -16.27
N ASP A 303 -24.18 2.39 -17.39
CA ASP A 303 -24.00 1.79 -18.71
C ASP A 303 -22.51 1.71 -19.11
N MET A 304 -21.72 2.74 -18.79
CA MET A 304 -20.26 2.68 -18.94
C MET A 304 -19.67 1.53 -18.12
N ILE A 305 -20.07 1.37 -16.85
CA ILE A 305 -19.59 0.26 -15.99
C ILE A 305 -19.92 -1.11 -16.61
N ARG A 306 -21.13 -1.30 -17.14
CA ARG A 306 -21.53 -2.56 -17.79
C ARG A 306 -20.71 -2.87 -19.04
N SER A 307 -20.27 -1.84 -19.76
CA SER A 307 -19.45 -1.96 -20.97
C SER A 307 -17.96 -2.23 -20.69
N LEU A 308 -17.48 -2.03 -19.46
CA LEU A 308 -16.08 -2.27 -19.11
C LEU A 308 -15.76 -3.77 -19.12
N ASP A 309 -14.73 -4.15 -19.88
CA ASP A 309 -14.11 -5.48 -19.78
C ASP A 309 -13.36 -5.55 -18.45
N LEU A 310 -13.91 -6.31 -17.49
CA LEU A 310 -13.39 -6.45 -16.13
C LEU A 310 -13.21 -7.95 -15.82
N PRO A 311 -12.16 -8.34 -15.08
CA PRO A 311 -11.85 -9.73 -14.86
C PRO A 311 -12.87 -10.42 -13.96
N ASN A 312 -12.96 -11.73 -14.14
CA ASN A 312 -13.77 -12.64 -13.32
C ASN A 312 -13.19 -12.78 -11.90
N ASN A 313 -14.00 -13.34 -10.99
CA ASN A 313 -13.54 -13.69 -9.65
C ASN A 313 -12.30 -14.62 -9.75
N PRO A 314 -11.12 -14.21 -9.23
CA PRO A 314 -9.87 -14.95 -9.40
C PRO A 314 -9.93 -16.34 -8.78
N LEU A 315 -10.73 -16.52 -7.72
CA LEU A 315 -10.80 -17.79 -7.03
C LEU A 315 -11.61 -18.83 -7.83
N ASP A 316 -12.74 -18.43 -8.41
CA ASP A 316 -13.53 -19.30 -9.28
C ASP A 316 -12.77 -19.61 -10.58
N ASP A 317 -12.09 -18.59 -11.15
CA ASP A 317 -11.24 -18.74 -12.35
C ASP A 317 -10.06 -19.70 -12.11
N ILE A 318 -9.39 -19.61 -10.96
CA ILE A 318 -8.33 -20.57 -10.58
C ILE A 318 -8.89 -21.99 -10.46
N ILE A 319 -10.06 -22.17 -9.82
CA ILE A 319 -10.66 -23.50 -9.65
C ILE A 319 -11.00 -24.09 -11.02
N ASP A 320 -11.64 -23.31 -11.90
CA ASP A 320 -12.01 -23.72 -13.26
C ASP A 320 -10.78 -24.16 -14.07
N GLN A 321 -9.74 -23.30 -14.13
CA GLN A 321 -8.52 -23.56 -14.89
C GLN A 321 -7.63 -24.69 -14.33
N LEU A 322 -7.84 -25.07 -13.07
CA LEU A 322 -7.17 -26.20 -12.41
C LEU A 322 -7.99 -27.50 -12.43
N GLY A 323 -9.06 -27.54 -13.22
CA GLY A 323 -9.85 -28.75 -13.47
C GLY A 323 -11.10 -28.86 -12.60
N GLY A 324 -11.61 -27.76 -12.06
CA GLY A 324 -12.86 -27.71 -11.31
C GLY A 324 -12.76 -28.16 -9.85
N PRO A 325 -13.90 -28.12 -9.11
CA PRO A 325 -13.94 -28.40 -7.68
C PRO A 325 -13.55 -29.84 -7.30
N ASP A 326 -13.65 -30.79 -8.23
CA ASP A 326 -13.24 -32.18 -7.99
C ASP A 326 -11.71 -32.34 -7.84
N ASN A 327 -10.93 -31.47 -8.48
CA ASN A 327 -9.47 -31.49 -8.44
C ASN A 327 -8.88 -30.57 -7.36
N VAL A 328 -9.65 -29.58 -6.89
CA VAL A 328 -9.18 -28.52 -5.99
C VAL A 328 -9.87 -28.62 -4.63
N ALA A 329 -9.05 -28.79 -3.57
CA ALA A 329 -9.52 -28.80 -2.20
C ALA A 329 -9.69 -27.39 -1.65
N GLU A 330 -10.91 -26.87 -1.72
CA GLU A 330 -11.21 -25.54 -1.23
C GLU A 330 -11.41 -25.53 0.29
N ILE A 331 -10.65 -24.71 1.01
CA ILE A 331 -10.73 -24.51 2.47
C ILE A 331 -10.90 -23.01 2.73
N THR A 332 -12.10 -22.50 2.43
CA THR A 332 -12.46 -21.09 2.62
C THR A 332 -13.72 -20.94 3.45
N GLY A 333 -14.05 -19.70 3.81
CA GLY A 333 -15.28 -19.38 4.52
C GLY A 333 -16.54 -19.38 3.65
N ARG A 334 -16.42 -19.58 2.32
CA ARG A 334 -17.56 -19.36 1.43
C ARG A 334 -18.56 -20.50 1.41
N ARG A 335 -19.84 -20.18 1.14
CA ARG A 335 -20.96 -21.14 1.17
C ARG A 335 -21.21 -21.85 -0.16
N GLY A 336 -20.97 -21.17 -1.27
CA GLY A 336 -21.12 -21.72 -2.61
C GLY A 336 -20.12 -21.12 -3.58
N MET A 337 -20.10 -21.66 -4.79
CA MET A 337 -19.21 -21.24 -5.87
C MET A 337 -19.96 -21.27 -7.20
N LEU A 338 -19.43 -20.57 -8.19
CA LEU A 338 -19.87 -20.72 -9.57
C LEU A 338 -19.01 -21.78 -10.24
N ILE A 339 -19.63 -22.65 -11.03
CA ILE A 339 -18.95 -23.72 -11.76
C ILE A 339 -19.39 -23.65 -13.22
N ARG A 340 -18.45 -23.84 -14.15
CA ARG A 340 -18.75 -23.94 -15.57
C ARG A 340 -19.72 -25.09 -15.82
N ALA A 341 -20.83 -24.82 -16.53
CA ALA A 341 -21.81 -25.84 -16.84
C ALA A 341 -21.21 -26.95 -17.72
N SER A 342 -21.74 -28.18 -17.62
CA SER A 342 -21.21 -29.35 -18.34
C SER A 342 -21.32 -29.26 -19.86
N ASP A 343 -22.24 -28.44 -20.36
CA ASP A 343 -22.40 -28.14 -21.79
C ASP A 343 -21.41 -27.06 -22.28
N GLY A 344 -20.56 -26.54 -21.39
CA GLY A 344 -19.62 -25.46 -21.65
C GLY A 344 -20.26 -24.08 -21.81
N LYS A 345 -21.58 -23.96 -21.61
CA LYS A 345 -22.32 -22.70 -21.78
C LYS A 345 -22.75 -22.17 -20.42
N GLY A 346 -22.18 -21.04 -20.03
CA GLY A 346 -22.54 -20.41 -18.77
C GLY A 346 -21.90 -21.05 -17.54
N VAL A 347 -22.28 -20.51 -16.39
CA VAL A 347 -21.89 -20.97 -15.06
C VAL A 347 -23.13 -21.13 -14.20
N VAL A 348 -23.11 -22.13 -13.33
CA VAL A 348 -24.20 -22.43 -12.40
C VAL A 348 -23.69 -22.29 -10.99
N TYR A 349 -24.47 -21.64 -10.13
CA TYR A 349 -24.16 -21.57 -8.71
C TYR A 349 -24.44 -22.91 -8.04
N GLN A 350 -23.42 -23.45 -7.38
CA GLN A 350 -23.50 -24.68 -6.60
C GLN A 350 -23.07 -24.41 -5.16
N ALA A 351 -23.86 -24.92 -4.21
CA ALA A 351 -23.47 -24.94 -2.81
C ALA A 351 -22.26 -25.88 -2.61
N ARG A 352 -21.35 -25.53 -1.70
CA ARG A 352 -20.11 -26.30 -1.47
C ARG A 352 -20.35 -27.65 -0.78
N ASN A 353 -21.51 -27.89 -0.21
CA ASN A 353 -21.80 -29.15 0.46
C ASN A 353 -21.86 -30.30 -0.56
N ALA A 354 -20.96 -31.27 -0.41
CA ALA A 354 -21.17 -32.58 -1.02
C ALA A 354 -22.43 -33.23 -0.43
N LYS A 355 -23.12 -34.08 -1.20
CA LYS A 355 -24.41 -34.71 -0.84
C LYS A 355 -24.43 -35.45 0.52
N GLU A 356 -23.26 -35.67 1.14
CA GLU A 356 -23.09 -36.42 2.38
C GLU A 356 -22.32 -35.65 3.48
N VAL A 357 -21.95 -34.38 3.26
CA VAL A 357 -21.14 -33.60 4.21
C VAL A 357 -21.83 -32.29 4.56
N SER A 358 -22.03 -32.03 5.85
CA SER A 358 -22.61 -30.77 6.30
C SER A 358 -21.71 -29.58 5.95
N MET A 359 -22.30 -28.40 5.76
CA MET A 359 -21.55 -27.16 5.49
C MET A 359 -20.52 -26.83 6.57
N GLU A 360 -20.76 -27.22 7.83
CA GLU A 360 -19.80 -27.02 8.92
C GLU A 360 -18.57 -27.93 8.81
N MET A 361 -18.74 -29.14 8.25
CA MET A 361 -17.67 -30.13 8.10
C MET A 361 -16.95 -30.05 6.74
N ILE A 362 -17.43 -29.23 5.79
CA ILE A 362 -16.89 -29.21 4.42
C ILE A 362 -15.40 -28.89 4.37
N ASN A 363 -14.93 -27.91 5.16
CA ASN A 363 -13.52 -27.55 5.22
C ASN A 363 -12.65 -28.68 5.80
N MET A 364 -13.18 -29.47 6.74
CA MET A 364 -12.49 -30.65 7.26
C MET A 364 -12.46 -31.79 6.24
N HIS A 365 -13.55 -31.98 5.50
CA HIS A 365 -13.61 -32.95 4.41
C HIS A 365 -12.61 -32.61 3.30
N GLU A 366 -12.62 -31.37 2.80
CA GLU A 366 -11.69 -30.91 1.75
C GLU A 366 -10.23 -31.00 2.19
N LYS A 367 -9.93 -30.63 3.43
CA LYS A 367 -8.62 -30.88 4.04
C LYS A 367 -8.26 -32.37 4.00
N GLN A 368 -9.19 -33.27 4.37
CA GLN A 368 -8.91 -34.71 4.38
C GLN A 368 -8.66 -35.24 2.96
N GLN A 369 -9.43 -34.79 1.96
CA GLN A 369 -9.21 -35.13 0.55
C GLN A 369 -7.80 -34.73 0.07
N PHE A 370 -7.33 -33.56 0.49
CA PHE A 370 -5.96 -33.11 0.21
C PHE A 370 -4.89 -33.95 0.92
N MET A 371 -5.10 -34.25 2.22
CA MET A 371 -4.15 -35.02 3.04
C MET A 371 -4.10 -36.51 2.68
N ASP A 372 -5.18 -37.05 2.12
CA ASP A 372 -5.23 -38.41 1.56
C ASP A 372 -4.64 -38.49 0.15
N GLY A 373 -4.38 -37.35 -0.50
CA GLY A 373 -3.81 -37.28 -1.84
C GLY A 373 -4.82 -37.51 -2.96
N LYS A 374 -6.12 -37.44 -2.64
CA LYS A 374 -7.21 -37.50 -3.63
C LYS A 374 -7.31 -36.21 -4.43
N LYS A 375 -7.10 -35.06 -3.76
CA LYS A 375 -6.92 -33.75 -4.38
C LYS A 375 -5.49 -33.28 -4.15
N LEU A 376 -4.80 -32.80 -5.19
CA LEU A 376 -3.37 -32.41 -5.10
C LEU A 376 -3.14 -30.91 -4.97
N ILE A 377 -4.22 -30.15 -5.09
CA ILE A 377 -4.24 -28.69 -5.01
C ILE A 377 -5.19 -28.35 -3.87
N SER A 378 -4.79 -27.44 -2.98
CA SER A 378 -5.68 -26.86 -1.99
C SER A 378 -5.65 -25.34 -2.07
N ILE A 379 -6.80 -24.70 -1.89
CA ILE A 379 -6.90 -23.25 -1.80
C ILE A 379 -7.36 -22.86 -0.39
N ILE A 380 -6.63 -21.96 0.25
CA ILE A 380 -6.90 -21.50 1.61
C ILE A 380 -7.18 -19.99 1.65
N SER A 381 -8.18 -19.59 2.43
CA SER A 381 -8.39 -18.18 2.82
C SER A 381 -8.00 -17.93 4.29
N GLU A 382 -7.77 -16.67 4.67
CA GLU A 382 -7.46 -16.29 6.07
C GLU A 382 -8.54 -16.83 7.03
N ALA A 383 -9.82 -16.66 6.69
CA ALA A 383 -10.95 -17.10 7.51
C ALA A 383 -11.12 -18.63 7.55
N GLY A 384 -10.96 -19.33 6.41
CA GLY A 384 -11.16 -20.78 6.33
C GLY A 384 -10.02 -21.62 6.91
N SER A 385 -8.82 -21.04 7.01
CA SER A 385 -7.60 -21.77 7.38
C SER A 385 -7.18 -21.64 8.85
N ALA A 386 -8.00 -20.98 9.68
CA ALA A 386 -7.77 -20.92 11.12
C ALA A 386 -7.64 -22.35 11.70
N GLY A 387 -6.57 -22.62 12.44
CA GLY A 387 -6.23 -23.96 12.93
C GLY A 387 -5.86 -25.04 11.89
N VAL A 388 -6.00 -24.80 10.58
CA VAL A 388 -5.78 -25.83 9.54
C VAL A 388 -4.29 -26.20 9.40
N SER A 389 -4.06 -27.47 9.07
CA SER A 389 -2.74 -28.07 8.90
C SER A 389 -2.69 -28.87 7.59
N LEU A 390 -1.86 -28.41 6.65
CA LEU A 390 -1.67 -28.93 5.29
C LEU A 390 -0.21 -29.32 5.00
N HIS A 391 0.65 -29.36 6.03
CA HIS A 391 2.04 -29.78 5.89
C HIS A 391 2.14 -31.25 5.40
N ALA A 392 3.31 -31.65 4.92
CA ALA A 392 3.59 -33.03 4.54
C ALA A 392 3.78 -33.91 5.79
N ASP A 393 2.71 -34.12 6.55
CA ASP A 393 2.74 -34.87 7.82
C ASP A 393 3.16 -36.33 7.59
N ARG A 394 4.14 -36.82 8.38
CA ARG A 394 4.58 -38.23 8.37
C ARG A 394 3.45 -39.23 8.63
N ARG A 395 2.37 -38.80 9.28
CA ARG A 395 1.19 -39.64 9.59
C ARG A 395 0.14 -39.66 8.47
N ALA A 396 0.22 -38.74 7.51
CA ALA A 396 -0.71 -38.67 6.40
C ALA A 396 -0.26 -39.52 5.22
N LYS A 397 -1.20 -39.92 4.36
CA LYS A 397 -0.91 -40.65 3.13
C LYS A 397 -0.17 -39.77 2.12
N ASN A 398 -0.61 -38.52 1.95
CA ASN A 398 0.03 -37.57 1.04
C ASN A 398 1.22 -36.87 1.72
N GLN A 399 2.42 -37.38 1.44
CA GLN A 399 3.69 -36.84 1.95
C GLN A 399 4.49 -36.02 0.94
N ARG A 400 3.90 -35.68 -0.23
CA ARG A 400 4.55 -34.89 -1.28
C ARG A 400 5.00 -33.52 -0.76
N ARG A 401 6.12 -33.00 -1.25
CA ARG A 401 6.58 -31.66 -0.88
C ARG A 401 5.52 -30.61 -1.23
N ARG A 402 5.27 -29.67 -0.30
CA ARG A 402 4.26 -28.62 -0.49
C ARG A 402 4.87 -27.42 -1.21
N VAL A 403 4.25 -26.97 -2.29
CA VAL A 403 4.49 -25.68 -2.95
C VAL A 403 3.38 -24.74 -2.53
N HIS A 404 3.69 -23.79 -1.66
CA HIS A 404 2.74 -22.81 -1.16
C HIS A 404 2.86 -21.51 -1.97
N ILE A 405 1.89 -21.29 -2.84
CA ILE A 405 1.77 -20.12 -3.72
C ILE A 405 0.95 -19.07 -2.99
N THR A 406 1.50 -17.88 -2.77
CA THR A 406 0.76 -16.77 -2.14
C THR A 406 0.23 -15.85 -3.23
N LEU A 407 -1.04 -16.00 -3.57
CA LEU A 407 -1.73 -15.15 -4.54
C LEU A 407 -1.91 -13.73 -4.00
N GLU A 408 -2.30 -13.59 -2.74
CA GLU A 408 -2.48 -12.29 -2.08
C GLU A 408 -1.58 -12.21 -0.85
N LEU A 409 -0.49 -11.43 -0.92
CA LEU A 409 0.40 -11.23 0.22
C LEU A 409 -0.31 -10.42 1.30
N PRO A 410 -0.38 -10.91 2.55
CA PRO A 410 -0.91 -10.14 3.66
C PRO A 410 -0.12 -8.85 3.89
N TRP A 411 -0.81 -7.78 4.30
CA TRP A 411 -0.21 -6.47 4.57
C TRP A 411 0.79 -6.48 5.73
N SER A 412 0.68 -7.48 6.61
CA SER A 412 1.61 -7.71 7.71
C SER A 412 2.35 -9.02 7.48
N ALA A 413 3.67 -8.99 7.64
CA ALA A 413 4.46 -10.21 7.61
C ALA A 413 4.01 -11.23 8.68
N ASP A 414 3.50 -10.78 9.82
CA ASP A 414 3.00 -11.66 10.88
C ASP A 414 1.82 -12.53 10.40
N ARG A 415 0.85 -11.94 9.67
CA ARG A 415 -0.21 -12.71 9.00
C ARG A 415 0.34 -13.65 7.92
N ALA A 416 1.35 -13.22 7.16
CA ALA A 416 2.01 -14.09 6.18
C ALA A 416 2.66 -15.32 6.87
N ILE A 417 3.35 -15.13 7.99
CA ILE A 417 3.92 -16.24 8.79
C ILE A 417 2.83 -17.18 9.27
N GLN A 418 1.70 -16.65 9.77
CA GLN A 418 0.58 -17.47 10.22
C GLN A 418 -0.01 -18.31 9.08
N GLN A 419 -0.03 -17.78 7.87
CA GLN A 419 -0.44 -18.49 6.66
C GLN A 419 0.60 -19.55 6.25
N PHE A 420 1.89 -19.24 6.33
CA PHE A 420 2.97 -20.19 6.08
C PHE A 420 3.01 -21.33 7.09
N GLY A 421 2.65 -21.05 8.34
CA GLY A 421 2.45 -22.05 9.38
C GLY A 421 1.35 -23.07 9.05
N ARG A 422 0.55 -22.90 7.99
CA ARG A 422 -0.39 -23.94 7.52
C ARG A 422 0.31 -25.09 6.80
N THR A 423 1.42 -24.80 6.14
CA THR A 423 2.23 -25.80 5.41
C THR A 423 3.57 -26.12 6.08
N HIS A 424 3.98 -25.33 7.07
CA HIS A 424 5.21 -25.52 7.86
C HIS A 424 4.88 -25.82 9.32
N ARG A 425 4.93 -27.11 9.69
CA ARG A 425 4.57 -27.62 11.03
C ARG A 425 5.54 -28.72 11.45
N SER A 426 5.61 -28.99 12.76
CA SER A 426 6.33 -30.13 13.30
C SER A 426 5.83 -31.44 12.68
N ASN A 427 6.68 -32.47 12.61
CA ASN A 427 6.38 -33.78 12.03
C ASN A 427 6.25 -33.82 10.49
N GLN A 428 6.68 -32.76 9.79
CA GLN A 428 6.75 -32.76 8.32
C GLN A 428 7.88 -33.68 7.80
N THR A 429 7.64 -34.40 6.69
CA THR A 429 8.64 -35.17 5.94
C THR A 429 9.60 -34.27 5.18
N SER A 430 9.08 -33.17 4.62
CA SER A 430 9.80 -32.20 3.83
C SER A 430 9.35 -30.79 4.18
N ALA A 431 10.28 -29.84 4.13
CA ALA A 431 9.98 -28.43 4.28
C ALA A 431 9.34 -27.87 2.99
N PRO A 432 8.38 -26.93 3.10
CA PRO A 432 7.68 -26.36 1.95
C PRO A 432 8.57 -25.48 1.07
N GLN A 433 8.13 -25.25 -0.16
CA GLN A 433 8.61 -24.19 -1.05
C GLN A 433 7.57 -23.07 -1.06
N TYR A 434 7.95 -21.84 -0.77
CA TYR A 434 7.08 -20.68 -0.83
C TYR A 434 7.30 -19.92 -2.15
N ARG A 435 6.23 -19.70 -2.91
CA ARG A 435 6.23 -18.85 -4.10
C ARG A 435 5.40 -17.60 -3.80
N LEU A 436 6.06 -16.44 -3.68
CA LEU A 436 5.43 -15.17 -3.36
C LEU A 436 5.15 -14.40 -4.65
N LEU A 437 3.89 -14.29 -5.05
CA LEU A 437 3.53 -13.65 -6.33
C LEU A 437 3.23 -12.17 -6.13
N PHE A 438 3.69 -11.36 -7.06
CA PHE A 438 3.38 -9.94 -7.16
C PHE A 438 3.39 -9.52 -8.62
N THR A 439 2.59 -8.51 -8.97
CA THR A 439 2.60 -7.96 -10.32
C THR A 439 3.77 -7.01 -10.55
N ASN A 440 4.07 -6.72 -11.81
CA ASN A 440 5.05 -5.71 -12.20
C ASN A 440 4.58 -4.26 -11.94
N LEU A 441 3.47 -4.06 -11.24
CA LEU A 441 2.93 -2.76 -10.85
C LEU A 441 3.66 -2.22 -9.62
N GLY A 442 4.11 -0.97 -9.67
CA GLY A 442 4.89 -0.33 -8.60
C GLY A 442 4.17 -0.30 -7.26
N GLY A 443 2.84 -0.20 -7.27
CA GLY A 443 2.03 -0.28 -6.06
C GLY A 443 2.11 -1.63 -5.34
N GLU A 444 2.34 -2.74 -6.06
CA GLU A 444 2.47 -4.08 -5.48
C GLU A 444 3.93 -4.46 -5.14
N LYS A 445 4.89 -4.00 -5.96
CA LYS A 445 6.33 -4.27 -5.76
C LYS A 445 6.81 -3.95 -4.35
N ARG A 446 6.32 -2.86 -3.74
CA ARG A 446 6.60 -2.53 -2.33
C ARG A 446 6.22 -3.65 -1.37
N PHE A 447 5.01 -4.18 -1.49
CA PHE A 447 4.48 -5.15 -0.53
C PHE A 447 5.28 -6.45 -0.63
N ALA A 448 5.57 -6.86 -1.85
CA ALA A 448 6.44 -7.99 -2.13
C ALA A 448 7.82 -7.81 -1.51
N SER A 449 8.47 -6.66 -1.71
CA SER A 449 9.82 -6.41 -1.21
C SER A 449 9.89 -6.36 0.32
N ILE A 450 8.91 -5.74 1.00
CA ILE A 450 8.84 -5.74 2.47
C ILE A 450 8.62 -7.16 3.01
N VAL A 451 7.64 -7.89 2.46
CA VAL A 451 7.29 -9.22 2.95
C VAL A 451 8.44 -10.19 2.71
N ALA A 452 9.02 -10.20 1.51
CA ALA A 452 10.18 -11.03 1.19
C ALA A 452 11.37 -10.77 2.13
N LYS A 453 11.77 -9.50 2.30
CA LYS A 453 12.89 -9.15 3.21
C LYS A 453 12.60 -9.53 4.66
N ARG A 454 11.34 -9.43 5.11
CA ARG A 454 10.96 -9.85 6.46
C ARG A 454 10.97 -11.37 6.62
N LEU A 455 10.57 -12.12 5.60
CA LEU A 455 10.65 -13.58 5.58
C LEU A 455 12.09 -14.07 5.55
N GLU A 456 12.97 -13.42 4.79
CA GLU A 456 14.42 -13.68 4.82
C GLU A 456 14.98 -13.48 6.24
N SER A 457 14.61 -12.38 6.90
CA SER A 457 15.01 -12.11 8.29
C SER A 457 14.48 -13.18 9.26
N LEU A 458 13.24 -13.65 9.09
CA LEU A 458 12.67 -14.70 9.94
C LEU A 458 13.29 -16.08 9.69
N GLY A 459 13.55 -16.40 8.42
CA GLY A 459 14.32 -17.59 8.05
C GLY A 459 15.69 -17.56 8.72
N ALA A 460 16.36 -16.40 8.70
CA ALA A 460 17.66 -16.23 9.34
C ALA A 460 17.60 -16.32 10.87
N LEU A 461 16.57 -15.74 11.49
CA LEU A 461 16.34 -15.80 12.94
C LEU A 461 16.04 -17.22 13.44
N THR A 462 15.32 -18.02 12.64
CA THR A 462 14.87 -19.37 13.03
C THR A 462 15.85 -20.48 12.65
N GLN A 463 16.72 -20.26 11.66
CA GLN A 463 17.81 -21.18 11.34
C GLN A 463 19.04 -20.98 12.25
N GLY A 464 19.10 -19.87 13.00
CA GLY A 464 20.35 -19.43 13.62
C GLY A 464 21.43 -19.09 12.58
N ASP A 465 21.05 -19.09 11.30
CA ASP A 465 21.92 -18.98 10.14
C ASP A 465 21.64 -17.68 9.41
N ARG A 466 22.65 -16.84 9.35
CA ARG A 466 22.45 -15.45 9.76
C ARG A 466 22.61 -14.49 8.58
N ARG A 467 22.29 -14.94 7.36
CA ARG A 467 22.24 -14.13 6.13
C ARG A 467 21.12 -13.07 6.13
N ALA A 468 20.75 -12.56 7.30
CA ALA A 468 19.93 -11.38 7.43
C ALA A 468 20.68 -10.25 6.71
N GLY A 469 20.19 -9.92 5.51
CA GLY A 469 20.58 -8.73 4.78
C GLY A 469 20.32 -7.45 5.59
N PRO A 470 20.66 -6.28 5.04
CA PRO A 470 20.61 -5.01 5.77
C PRO A 470 19.27 -4.82 6.50
N SER A 471 19.34 -4.36 7.77
CA SER A 471 18.22 -4.14 8.69
C SER A 471 16.87 -3.86 8.02
N LEU A 472 15.82 -4.59 8.46
CA LEU A 472 14.41 -4.43 8.06
C LEU A 472 13.92 -2.97 8.08
N SER A 473 14.54 -2.11 8.88
CA SER A 473 14.18 -0.69 8.97
C SER A 473 14.53 0.11 7.71
N ALA A 474 15.57 -0.25 6.96
CA ALA A 474 16.03 0.54 5.82
C ALA A 474 15.05 0.49 4.63
N PHE A 475 14.32 -0.62 4.48
CA PHE A 475 13.39 -0.83 3.36
C PHE A 475 11.92 -0.80 3.77
N ASN A 476 11.63 -0.53 5.05
CA ASN A 476 10.29 -0.12 5.40
C ASN A 476 10.05 1.27 4.79
N TYR A 477 9.29 1.34 3.70
CA TYR A 477 8.98 2.64 3.10
C TYR A 477 8.19 3.55 4.05
N ASP A 478 7.57 3.02 5.11
CA ASP A 478 6.95 3.84 6.17
C ASP A 478 7.96 4.30 7.26
N SER A 479 9.25 4.05 7.04
CA SER A 479 10.33 4.62 7.86
C SER A 479 10.42 6.14 7.68
N ASN A 480 11.11 6.80 8.62
CA ASN A 480 11.42 8.23 8.49
C ASN A 480 12.17 8.55 7.17
N TYR A 481 12.96 7.61 6.64
CA TYR A 481 13.63 7.75 5.34
C TYR A 481 12.64 7.73 4.19
N GLY A 482 11.65 6.83 4.21
CA GLY A 482 10.61 6.79 3.18
C GLY A 482 9.68 7.99 3.24
N LYS A 483 9.34 8.49 4.44
CA LYS A 483 8.60 9.75 4.60
C LYS A 483 9.37 10.94 4.02
N LYS A 484 10.68 11.02 4.30
CA LYS A 484 11.57 12.05 3.74
C LYS A 484 11.67 11.95 2.22
N ALA A 485 11.82 10.74 1.68
CA ALA A 485 11.86 10.49 0.24
C ALA A 485 10.55 10.91 -0.46
N LEU A 486 9.40 10.59 0.13
CA LEU A 486 8.10 11.00 -0.38
C LEU A 486 7.95 12.52 -0.43
N THR A 487 8.35 13.20 0.66
CA THR A 487 8.33 14.67 0.70
C THR A 487 9.22 15.29 -0.37
N ILE A 488 10.45 14.78 -0.56
CA ILE A 488 11.35 15.25 -1.62
C ILE A 488 10.72 15.05 -3.00
N MET A 489 10.12 13.88 -3.25
CA MET A 489 9.43 13.60 -4.50
C MET A 489 8.26 14.56 -4.74
N TYR A 490 7.39 14.76 -3.76
CA TYR A 490 6.25 15.68 -3.88
C TYR A 490 6.68 17.13 -4.08
N ARG A 491 7.69 17.61 -3.36
CA ARG A 491 8.23 18.96 -3.59
C ARG A 491 8.82 19.12 -4.98
N GLY A 492 9.51 18.09 -5.48
CA GLY A 492 10.00 18.06 -6.86
C GLY A 492 8.88 18.09 -7.90
N ILE A 493 7.83 17.29 -7.72
CA ILE A 493 6.65 17.29 -8.60
C ILE A 493 5.90 18.63 -8.52
N MET A 494 5.82 19.24 -7.34
CA MET A 494 5.21 20.56 -7.15
C MET A 494 6.10 21.72 -7.63
N GLU A 495 7.28 21.44 -8.22
CA GLU A 495 8.27 22.42 -8.68
C GLU A 495 8.76 23.36 -7.56
N GLN A 496 8.75 22.91 -6.31
CA GLN A 496 9.25 23.65 -5.15
C GLN A 496 10.75 23.44 -4.94
N ASP A 497 11.24 22.23 -5.24
CA ASP A 497 12.63 21.82 -5.11
C ASP A 497 13.07 21.08 -6.39
N SER A 498 14.37 21.00 -6.68
CA SER A 498 14.89 20.13 -7.75
C SER A 498 14.95 18.67 -7.28
N PHE A 499 14.67 17.71 -8.18
CA PHE A 499 14.87 16.30 -7.86
C PHE A 499 16.35 15.99 -7.58
N PRO A 500 16.68 15.15 -6.60
CA PRO A 500 18.06 14.73 -6.33
C PRO A 500 18.58 13.70 -7.35
N VAL A 501 17.69 13.17 -8.19
CA VAL A 501 17.96 12.18 -9.24
C VAL A 501 17.13 12.54 -10.47
N VAL A 502 17.63 12.22 -11.65
CA VAL A 502 16.82 12.33 -12.88
C VAL A 502 15.67 11.33 -12.79
N PRO A 503 14.41 11.74 -13.03
CA PRO A 503 13.28 10.82 -12.98
C PRO A 503 13.46 9.64 -13.96
N PRO A 504 13.17 8.40 -13.54
CA PRO A 504 13.33 7.23 -14.41
C PRO A 504 12.56 7.37 -15.73
N GLY A 505 13.26 7.10 -16.83
CA GLY A 505 12.76 7.23 -18.19
C GLY A 505 12.81 8.66 -18.76
N CYS A 506 13.31 9.65 -18.02
CA CYS A 506 13.61 10.98 -18.57
C CYS A 506 15.07 11.05 -19.04
N SER A 507 15.31 11.86 -20.09
CA SER A 507 16.67 12.34 -20.37
C SER A 507 17.03 13.48 -19.40
N ASP A 508 18.32 13.80 -19.27
CA ASP A 508 18.83 14.91 -18.44
C ASP A 508 18.47 16.31 -19.01
N ASN A 509 17.58 16.35 -20.01
CA ASN A 509 17.12 17.57 -20.65
C ASN A 509 15.89 18.11 -19.90
N GLN A 510 15.86 19.43 -19.69
CA GLN A 510 14.79 20.09 -18.93
C GLN A 510 13.38 19.84 -19.48
N SER A 511 13.21 19.68 -20.81
CA SER A 511 11.92 19.39 -21.43
C SER A 511 11.35 18.03 -20.99
N SER A 512 12.17 16.97 -21.01
CA SER A 512 11.74 15.62 -20.63
C SER A 512 11.32 15.54 -19.15
N ILE A 513 12.02 16.28 -18.29
CA ILE A 513 11.67 16.38 -16.86
C ILE A 513 10.35 17.14 -16.69
N GLN A 514 10.14 18.24 -17.43
CA GLN A 514 8.89 19.02 -17.37
C GLN A 514 7.68 18.23 -17.86
N GLU A 515 7.82 17.43 -18.93
CA GLU A 515 6.78 16.51 -19.39
C GLU A 515 6.41 15.48 -18.32
N PHE A 516 7.41 14.88 -17.67
CA PHE A 516 7.17 13.96 -16.56
C PHE A 516 6.48 14.65 -15.38
N ILE A 517 6.88 15.87 -15.02
CA ILE A 517 6.23 16.63 -13.94
C ILE A 517 4.76 16.87 -14.28
N ALA A 518 4.43 17.21 -15.52
CA ALA A 518 3.05 17.41 -15.97
C ALA A 518 2.23 16.10 -15.85
N GLU A 519 2.76 14.97 -16.35
CA GLU A 519 2.13 13.65 -16.21
C GLU A 519 1.93 13.26 -14.74
N ALA A 520 2.97 13.46 -13.91
CA ALA A 520 2.95 13.17 -12.49
C ALA A 520 1.91 14.02 -11.73
N LYS A 521 1.81 15.31 -12.03
CA LYS A 521 0.77 16.19 -11.46
C LYS A 521 -0.62 15.71 -11.84
N ALA A 522 -0.88 15.45 -13.12
CA ALA A 522 -2.18 14.96 -13.57
C ALA A 522 -2.56 13.63 -12.89
N ALA A 523 -1.61 12.71 -12.77
CA ALA A 523 -1.81 11.46 -12.05
C ALA A 523 -2.11 11.68 -10.55
N LEU A 524 -1.35 12.52 -9.86
CA LEU A 524 -1.60 12.79 -8.43
C LEU A 524 -2.93 13.54 -8.18
N VAL A 525 -3.41 14.32 -9.15
CA VAL A 525 -4.75 14.93 -9.13
C VAL A 525 -5.84 13.86 -9.31
N SER A 526 -5.69 12.94 -10.26
CA SER A 526 -6.70 11.90 -10.52
C SER A 526 -6.94 10.98 -9.32
N VAL A 527 -5.90 10.74 -8.52
CA VAL A 527 -5.99 9.95 -7.27
C VAL A 527 -6.16 10.81 -6.01
N GLY A 528 -6.44 12.09 -6.16
CA GLY A 528 -6.80 13.01 -5.07
C GLY A 528 -5.70 13.25 -4.03
N ILE A 529 -4.42 13.04 -4.39
CA ILE A 529 -3.27 13.46 -3.59
C ILE A 529 -3.07 14.97 -3.72
N ILE A 530 -3.10 15.47 -4.95
CA ILE A 530 -3.20 16.91 -5.22
C ILE A 530 -4.68 17.29 -5.22
N ARG A 531 -5.04 18.24 -4.36
CA ARG A 531 -6.40 18.77 -4.21
C ARG A 531 -6.48 20.20 -4.75
N ASP A 532 -7.71 20.65 -4.95
CA ASP A 532 -8.03 22.03 -5.39
C ASP A 532 -7.27 22.40 -6.67
N ALA A 533 -7.24 21.46 -7.62
CA ALA A 533 -6.44 21.61 -8.81
C ALA A 533 -7.12 22.60 -9.77
N VAL A 534 -6.45 23.71 -10.08
CA VAL A 534 -6.92 24.72 -11.02
C VAL A 534 -5.97 24.76 -12.21
N VAL A 535 -6.53 24.71 -13.42
CA VAL A 535 -5.79 24.96 -14.65
C VAL A 535 -5.57 26.47 -14.74
N CYS A 536 -4.34 26.92 -14.52
CA CYS A 536 -4.03 28.34 -14.63
C CYS A 536 -3.94 28.75 -16.11
N ASN A 537 -4.78 29.68 -16.55
CA ASN A 537 -4.69 30.34 -17.86
C ASN A 537 -3.56 31.40 -17.92
N GLY A 538 -2.43 31.16 -17.25
CA GLY A 538 -1.27 32.04 -17.26
C GLY A 538 -0.47 31.96 -18.57
N LYS A 539 0.64 32.69 -18.65
CA LYS A 539 1.54 32.75 -19.83
C LYS A 539 2.03 31.38 -20.35
N VAL A 540 1.84 30.32 -19.58
CA VAL A 540 2.01 28.92 -20.02
C VAL A 540 0.64 28.25 -19.88
N ALA A 541 -0.10 28.15 -20.98
CA ALA A 541 -1.38 27.47 -21.02
C ALA A 541 -1.24 26.02 -20.54
N GLY A 542 -2.08 25.60 -19.59
CA GLY A 542 -2.14 24.21 -19.11
C GLY A 542 -1.36 23.88 -17.84
N LYS A 543 -0.77 24.87 -17.14
CA LYS A 543 -0.10 24.60 -15.85
C LYS A 543 -1.14 24.25 -14.77
N LEU A 544 -1.18 22.98 -14.37
CA LEU A 544 -1.94 22.48 -13.22
C LEU A 544 -1.31 23.00 -11.94
N SER A 545 -2.06 23.85 -11.22
CA SER A 545 -1.77 24.26 -9.85
C SER A 545 -2.67 23.48 -8.91
N GLY A 546 -2.21 23.22 -7.68
CA GLY A 546 -2.99 22.53 -6.64
C GLY A 546 -2.18 22.45 -5.36
N ARG A 547 -2.72 21.81 -4.33
CA ARG A 547 -2.01 21.63 -3.05
C ARG A 547 -2.01 20.19 -2.58
N ILE A 548 -0.91 19.78 -1.97
CA ILE A 548 -0.82 18.55 -1.19
C ILE A 548 -0.92 18.97 0.28
N VAL A 549 -1.89 18.42 1.00
CA VAL A 549 -2.09 18.75 2.43
C VAL A 549 -0.93 18.17 3.24
N ASP A 550 -0.50 18.86 4.30
CA ASP A 550 0.63 18.43 5.14
C ASP A 550 0.48 17.00 5.69
N SER A 551 -0.75 16.57 5.98
CA SER A 551 -1.05 15.19 6.39
C SER A 551 -0.62 14.16 5.35
N ASP A 552 -0.69 14.51 4.06
CA ASP A 552 -0.41 13.61 2.93
C ASP A 552 1.07 13.67 2.55
N MET A 553 1.78 14.75 2.89
CA MET A 553 3.20 14.98 2.56
C MET A 553 4.15 13.90 3.10
N HIS A 554 3.73 13.22 4.18
CA HIS A 554 4.48 12.18 4.87
C HIS A 554 3.71 10.85 4.95
N ASP A 555 2.53 10.75 4.33
CA ASP A 555 1.69 9.55 4.37
C ASP A 555 2.02 8.61 3.21
N VAL A 556 3.05 7.80 3.44
CA VAL A 556 3.51 6.80 2.48
C VAL A 556 2.40 5.77 2.21
N ALA A 557 1.65 5.35 3.23
CA ALA A 557 0.58 4.37 3.07
C ALA A 557 -0.52 4.87 2.12
N ARG A 558 -0.94 6.13 2.26
CA ARG A 558 -1.88 6.77 1.33
C ARG A 558 -1.30 6.86 -0.07
N PHE A 559 -0.06 7.34 -0.23
CA PHE A 559 0.61 7.42 -1.54
C PHE A 559 0.54 6.08 -2.29
N LEU A 560 0.93 4.99 -1.64
CA LEU A 560 0.99 3.66 -2.26
C LEU A 560 -0.39 3.07 -2.55
N ASN A 561 -1.35 3.30 -1.67
CA ASN A 561 -2.74 2.87 -1.90
C ASN A 561 -3.38 3.63 -3.08
N ARG A 562 -3.02 4.91 -3.26
CA ARG A 562 -3.46 5.73 -4.39
C ARG A 562 -2.75 5.39 -5.68
N LEU A 563 -1.47 5.03 -5.60
CA LEU A 563 -0.64 4.63 -6.72
C LEU A 563 -1.23 3.41 -7.47
N LEU A 564 -1.95 2.51 -6.78
CA LEU A 564 -2.69 1.41 -7.41
C LEU A 564 -3.79 1.90 -8.36
N GLY A 565 -4.34 3.10 -8.19
CA GLY A 565 -5.38 3.64 -9.07
C GLY A 565 -4.90 4.26 -10.37
N LEU A 566 -3.60 4.24 -10.62
CA LEU A 566 -2.99 4.88 -11.78
C LEU A 566 -2.73 3.87 -12.89
N ALA A 567 -2.70 4.36 -14.14
CA ALA A 567 -2.30 3.52 -15.26
C ALA A 567 -0.88 2.97 -15.04
N PRO A 568 -0.59 1.71 -15.43
CA PRO A 568 0.66 1.03 -15.09
C PRO A 568 1.94 1.79 -15.45
N LYS A 569 1.95 2.50 -16.59
CA LYS A 569 3.11 3.28 -17.05
C LYS A 569 3.49 4.38 -16.05
N ILE A 570 2.57 5.31 -15.76
CA ILE A 570 2.84 6.42 -14.83
C ILE A 570 2.98 5.94 -13.39
N GLN A 571 2.23 4.89 -13.03
CA GLN A 571 2.36 4.20 -11.75
C GLN A 571 3.80 3.76 -11.49
N ASN A 572 4.38 3.01 -12.44
CA ASN A 572 5.74 2.50 -12.31
C ASN A 572 6.75 3.64 -12.28
N ARG A 573 6.63 4.65 -13.14
CA ARG A 573 7.54 5.81 -13.14
C ARG A 573 7.54 6.57 -11.82
N LEU A 574 6.37 6.82 -11.22
CA LEU A 574 6.26 7.47 -9.91
C LEU A 574 6.87 6.61 -8.81
N PHE A 575 6.65 5.30 -8.84
CA PHE A 575 7.23 4.38 -7.87
C PHE A 575 8.76 4.30 -7.99
N ASP A 576 9.27 4.20 -9.22
CA ASP A 576 10.70 4.10 -9.49
C ASP A 576 11.42 5.40 -9.06
N LEU A 577 10.82 6.56 -9.32
CA LEU A 577 11.33 7.85 -8.82
C LEU A 577 11.39 7.86 -7.28
N PHE A 578 10.31 7.43 -6.62
CA PHE A 578 10.28 7.32 -5.17
C PHE A 578 11.38 6.41 -4.63
N THR A 579 11.60 5.25 -5.25
CA THR A 579 12.68 4.32 -4.85
C THR A 579 14.07 4.91 -5.07
N SER A 580 14.31 5.58 -6.19
CA SER A 580 15.61 6.22 -6.48
C SER A 580 15.92 7.34 -5.49
N ILE A 581 14.92 8.15 -5.12
CA ILE A 581 15.07 9.17 -4.07
C ILE A 581 15.34 8.51 -2.72
N LEU A 582 14.62 7.43 -2.39
CA LEU A 582 14.85 6.68 -1.15
C LEU A 582 16.28 6.14 -1.08
N ASP A 583 16.80 5.60 -2.17
CA ASP A 583 18.19 5.12 -2.23
C ASP A 583 19.20 6.23 -1.98
N VAL A 584 18.99 7.45 -2.52
CA VAL A 584 19.82 8.62 -2.20
C VAL A 584 19.71 9.01 -0.73
N VAL A 585 18.49 9.03 -0.17
CA VAL A 585 18.27 9.35 1.25
C VAL A 585 18.96 8.33 2.15
N LEU A 586 18.86 7.04 1.84
CA LEU A 586 19.52 5.95 2.56
C LEU A 586 21.04 6.00 2.38
N HIS A 587 21.53 6.36 1.20
CA HIS A 587 22.94 6.53 0.91
C HIS A 587 23.54 7.68 1.75
N ASN A 588 22.88 8.84 1.79
CA ASN A 588 23.28 9.97 2.62
C ASN A 588 23.26 9.61 4.11
N ALA A 589 22.20 8.93 4.56
CA ALA A 589 22.13 8.43 5.94
C ALA A 589 23.24 7.42 6.26
N ARG A 590 23.67 6.61 5.28
CA ARG A 590 24.80 5.69 5.42
C ARG A 590 26.13 6.44 5.53
N ILE A 591 26.33 7.50 4.73
CA ILE A 591 27.53 8.36 4.79
C ILE A 591 27.62 9.08 6.14
N GLU A 592 26.51 9.67 6.59
CA GLU A 592 26.40 10.33 7.91
C GLU A 592 26.43 9.32 9.06
N GLY A 593 26.45 8.01 8.73
CA GLY A 593 26.38 6.89 9.64
C GLY A 593 25.05 6.77 10.37
N GLN A 594 24.05 7.63 10.13
CA GLN A 594 22.75 7.60 10.79
C GLN A 594 21.94 6.33 10.50
N LEU A 595 22.26 5.61 9.42
CA LEU A 595 21.58 4.37 9.05
C LEU A 595 21.86 3.24 10.06
N ASP A 596 20.82 2.75 10.75
CA ASP A 596 20.90 1.54 11.56
C ASP A 596 20.87 0.30 10.64
N SER A 597 22.03 -0.29 10.39
CA SER A 597 22.18 -1.49 9.55
C SER A 597 21.86 -2.80 10.28
N GLY A 598 21.48 -2.75 11.56
CA GLY A 598 21.34 -3.96 12.39
C GLY A 598 22.71 -4.48 12.80
N ILE A 599 22.86 -5.80 12.89
CA ILE A 599 24.16 -6.41 13.20
C ILE A 599 25.08 -6.28 11.98
N VAL A 600 26.29 -5.76 12.20
CA VAL A 600 27.29 -5.58 11.14
C VAL A 600 28.20 -6.80 11.08
N ASP A 601 28.25 -7.45 9.91
CA ASP A 601 29.22 -8.51 9.63
C ASP A 601 30.62 -7.95 9.41
N ILE A 602 31.54 -8.38 10.26
CA ILE A 602 32.96 -8.12 10.07
C ILE A 602 33.51 -9.21 9.15
N LYS A 603 33.59 -8.88 7.86
CA LYS A 603 34.24 -9.72 6.86
C LYS A 603 35.72 -9.40 6.77
N ALA A 604 36.53 -10.44 6.66
CA ALA A 604 37.96 -10.38 6.44
C ALA A 604 38.46 -11.71 5.88
N LYS A 605 39.66 -11.72 5.31
CA LYS A 605 40.25 -12.91 4.71
C LYS A 605 40.68 -13.90 5.78
N ASN A 606 41.35 -13.39 6.82
CA ASN A 606 41.73 -14.14 8.01
C ASN A 606 41.21 -13.41 9.25
N VAL A 607 40.65 -14.18 10.18
CA VAL A 607 40.15 -13.71 11.46
C VAL A 607 40.63 -14.68 12.52
N GLU A 608 41.58 -14.23 13.33
CA GLU A 608 42.22 -15.04 14.34
C GLU A 608 41.96 -14.44 15.72
N MET A 609 41.68 -15.29 16.70
CA MET A 609 41.56 -14.87 18.09
C MET A 609 42.96 -14.58 18.63
N LYS A 610 43.20 -13.33 19.07
CA LYS A 610 44.53 -12.88 19.49
C LYS A 610 44.91 -13.44 20.86
N GLU A 611 43.94 -13.51 21.76
CA GLU A 611 44.12 -13.87 23.18
C GLU A 611 42.93 -14.74 23.61
N SER A 612 43.09 -15.54 24.66
CA SER A 612 41.97 -16.30 25.22
C SER A 612 40.84 -15.35 25.68
N PRO A 613 39.56 -15.73 25.50
CA PRO A 613 38.44 -14.86 25.88
C PRO A 613 38.48 -14.51 27.37
N LYS A 614 38.39 -13.21 27.69
CA LYS A 614 38.44 -12.71 29.07
C LYS A 614 37.04 -12.57 29.63
N THR A 615 36.70 -13.28 30.70
CA THR A 615 35.42 -13.06 31.40
C THR A 615 35.52 -11.76 32.19
N VAL A 616 34.70 -10.77 31.83
CA VAL A 616 34.78 -9.41 32.38
C VAL A 616 33.68 -9.07 33.38
N HIS A 617 32.60 -9.85 33.39
CA HIS A 617 31.50 -9.72 34.35
C HIS A 617 30.74 -11.05 34.44
N ILE A 618 30.19 -11.37 35.61
CA ILE A 618 29.30 -12.51 35.83
C ILE A 618 28.05 -11.98 36.53
N ASP A 619 26.88 -12.20 35.92
CA ASP A 619 25.61 -11.75 36.49
C ASP A 619 25.22 -12.63 37.68
N SER A 620 24.98 -11.99 38.82
CA SER A 620 24.70 -12.67 40.09
C SER A 620 23.38 -13.44 40.12
N LEU A 621 22.42 -13.07 39.27
CA LEU A 621 21.10 -13.70 39.18
C LEU A 621 21.11 -14.93 38.27
N SER A 622 21.74 -14.84 37.09
CA SER A 622 21.68 -15.90 36.09
C SER A 622 22.94 -16.78 36.04
N GLY A 623 24.06 -16.33 36.62
CA GLY A 623 25.37 -16.98 36.45
C GLY A 623 25.96 -16.83 35.04
N ALA A 624 25.28 -16.15 34.12
CA ALA A 624 25.77 -15.94 32.77
C ALA A 624 26.88 -14.87 32.75
N SER A 625 27.91 -15.11 31.92
CA SER A 625 29.08 -14.25 31.83
C SER A 625 29.01 -13.25 30.67
N THR A 626 29.60 -12.08 30.88
CA THR A 626 30.02 -11.15 29.84
C THR A 626 31.49 -11.45 29.51
N VAL A 627 31.81 -11.64 28.25
CA VAL A 627 33.14 -12.05 27.79
C VAL A 627 33.68 -11.06 26.77
N LEU A 628 34.90 -10.58 26.98
CA LEU A 628 35.64 -9.79 26.01
C LEU A 628 36.45 -10.71 25.10
N PHE A 629 36.19 -10.61 23.80
CA PHE A 629 36.92 -11.30 22.75
C PHE A 629 37.78 -10.29 21.98
N THR A 630 39.05 -10.61 21.78
CA THR A 630 39.98 -9.77 21.01
C THR A 630 40.46 -10.54 19.79
N PHE A 631 40.21 -9.99 18.59
CA PHE A 631 40.56 -10.60 17.31
C PHE A 631 41.60 -9.78 16.57
N THR A 632 42.47 -10.46 15.85
CA THR A 632 43.29 -9.89 14.79
C THR A 632 42.63 -10.19 13.46
N ILE A 633 42.32 -9.14 12.71
CA ILE A 633 41.59 -9.21 11.45
C ILE A 633 42.51 -8.78 10.30
N ASP A 634 42.67 -9.64 9.30
CA ASP A 634 43.41 -9.36 8.06
C ASP A 634 42.43 -9.14 6.90
N ARG A 635 42.30 -7.88 6.46
CA ARG A 635 41.49 -7.49 5.29
C ARG A 635 42.32 -7.31 4.02
N GLY A 636 43.58 -7.70 4.05
CA GLY A 636 44.47 -7.54 2.92
C GLY A 636 44.02 -8.33 1.70
N VAL A 637 44.26 -7.75 0.52
CA VAL A 637 44.07 -8.43 -0.76
C VAL A 637 45.45 -8.69 -1.35
N THR A 638 45.83 -9.95 -1.50
CA THR A 638 47.11 -10.29 -2.14
C THR A 638 47.06 -9.96 -3.61
N TRP A 639 48.23 -9.81 -4.23
CA TRP A 639 48.34 -9.53 -5.64
C TRP A 639 47.59 -10.56 -6.51
N GLU A 640 47.73 -11.85 -6.19
CA GLU A 640 47.09 -12.95 -6.93
C GLU A 640 45.57 -12.85 -6.88
N THR A 641 45.02 -12.51 -5.71
CA THR A 641 43.57 -12.32 -5.53
C THR A 641 43.08 -11.11 -6.32
N ALA A 642 43.78 -9.98 -6.24
CA ALA A 642 43.41 -8.77 -7.00
C ALA A 642 43.45 -9.00 -8.51
N LYS A 643 44.46 -9.75 -8.99
CA LYS A 643 44.58 -10.12 -10.40
C LYS A 643 43.44 -11.05 -10.84
N SER A 644 43.13 -12.08 -10.04
CA SER A 644 42.02 -13.00 -10.33
C SER A 644 40.68 -12.27 -10.42
N MET A 645 40.42 -11.30 -9.52
CA MET A 645 39.20 -10.49 -9.56
C MET A 645 39.02 -9.72 -10.88
N LEU A 646 40.12 -9.21 -11.45
CA LEU A 646 40.08 -8.52 -12.74
C LEU A 646 39.89 -9.51 -13.89
N ASP A 647 40.59 -10.64 -13.86
CA ASP A 647 40.53 -11.68 -14.90
C ASP A 647 39.12 -12.32 -14.99
N GLU A 648 38.48 -12.61 -13.86
CA GLU A 648 37.10 -13.14 -13.80
C GLU A 648 36.10 -12.14 -14.39
N ARG A 649 36.22 -10.86 -14.01
CA ARG A 649 35.32 -9.82 -14.48
C ARG A 649 35.45 -9.53 -15.98
N GLN A 650 36.64 -9.71 -16.53
CA GLN A 650 36.86 -9.63 -17.98
C GLN A 650 36.26 -10.83 -18.73
N LYS A 651 36.26 -12.03 -18.12
CA LYS A 651 35.64 -13.23 -18.71
C LYS A 651 34.11 -13.15 -18.74
N ASP A 652 33.50 -12.56 -17.72
CA ASP A 652 32.03 -12.45 -17.61
C ASP A 652 31.41 -11.42 -18.58
N GLY A 653 32.22 -10.70 -19.38
CA GLY A 653 31.74 -9.67 -20.29
C GLY A 653 31.17 -8.42 -19.60
N ALA A 654 31.25 -8.35 -18.27
CA ALA A 654 30.75 -7.25 -17.43
C ALA A 654 31.79 -6.14 -17.18
N GLY A 655 32.89 -6.15 -17.93
CA GLY A 655 34.02 -5.22 -17.76
C GLY A 655 33.81 -3.89 -18.46
N SER A 656 33.92 -2.79 -17.72
CA SER A 656 34.00 -1.45 -18.29
C SER A 656 35.38 -1.20 -18.91
N SER A 657 35.47 -0.35 -19.93
CA SER A 657 36.78 0.07 -20.48
C SER A 657 37.67 0.76 -19.44
N ASN A 658 37.08 1.33 -18.39
CA ASN A 658 37.81 1.96 -17.29
C ASN A 658 38.18 0.97 -16.16
N ASP A 659 37.76 -0.30 -16.20
CA ASP A 659 38.12 -1.28 -15.17
C ASP A 659 39.62 -1.61 -15.22
N GLY A 660 40.23 -1.79 -14.05
CA GLY A 660 41.62 -2.24 -13.94
C GLY A 660 42.41 -1.56 -12.82
N PHE A 661 43.73 -1.67 -12.93
CA PHE A 661 44.66 -1.17 -11.92
C PHE A 661 45.05 0.29 -12.14
N TYR A 662 45.21 1.02 -11.04
CA TYR A 662 45.48 2.44 -11.00
C TYR A 662 46.57 2.78 -9.98
N GLU A 663 47.40 3.76 -10.30
CA GLU A 663 48.43 4.33 -9.42
C GLU A 663 48.07 5.79 -9.10
N SER A 664 48.32 6.24 -7.87
CA SER A 664 48.07 7.64 -7.50
C SER A 664 48.94 8.60 -8.32
N LYS A 665 48.34 9.68 -8.84
CA LYS A 665 49.08 10.69 -9.62
C LYS A 665 50.07 11.49 -8.77
N ARG A 666 49.69 11.74 -7.51
CA ARG A 666 50.54 12.40 -6.51
C ARG A 666 51.06 11.36 -5.53
N GLU A 667 52.28 11.57 -5.06
CA GLU A 667 52.78 10.90 -3.86
C GLU A 667 52.12 11.55 -2.65
N TRP A 668 51.59 10.72 -1.76
CA TRP A 668 50.99 11.19 -0.53
C TRP A 668 51.18 10.13 0.54
N MET A 669 51.38 10.57 1.78
CA MET A 669 51.58 9.67 2.94
C MET A 669 52.73 8.65 2.81
N GLY A 670 53.81 9.04 2.12
CA GLY A 670 55.07 8.27 2.09
C GLY A 670 55.29 7.42 0.84
N GLY A 671 54.37 7.45 -0.14
CA GLY A 671 54.60 6.80 -1.42
C GLY A 671 53.50 7.03 -2.45
N ARG A 672 53.59 6.28 -3.54
CA ARG A 672 52.49 6.14 -4.51
C ARG A 672 51.66 4.92 -4.12
N HIS A 673 50.35 5.08 -4.21
CA HIS A 673 49.40 4.05 -3.79
C HIS A 673 48.77 3.38 -5.00
N PHE A 674 48.56 2.07 -4.89
CA PHE A 674 47.95 1.26 -5.95
C PHE A 674 46.53 0.84 -5.55
N ILE A 675 45.61 0.87 -6.51
CA ILE A 675 44.22 0.47 -6.33
C ILE A 675 43.72 -0.32 -7.54
N LEU A 676 42.72 -1.16 -7.33
CA LEU A 676 41.95 -1.82 -8.37
C LEU A 676 40.55 -1.19 -8.39
N ALA A 677 40.08 -0.78 -9.56
CA ALA A 677 38.79 -0.12 -9.72
C ALA A 677 37.89 -0.90 -10.67
N PHE A 678 36.63 -1.08 -10.27
CA PHE A 678 35.58 -1.71 -11.06
C PHE A 678 34.34 -0.85 -11.10
N GLU A 679 33.65 -0.77 -12.23
CA GLU A 679 32.33 -0.15 -12.29
C GLU A 679 31.35 -0.81 -11.28
N GLY A 680 30.62 0.01 -10.54
CA GLY A 680 29.67 -0.41 -9.53
C GLY A 680 28.35 -0.86 -10.15
N SER A 681 27.30 -0.91 -9.33
CA SER A 681 25.93 -1.11 -9.83
C SER A 681 25.33 0.14 -10.45
N ILE A 682 25.91 1.31 -10.17
CA ILE A 682 25.52 2.60 -10.71
C ILE A 682 26.57 2.99 -11.75
N GLU A 683 26.12 3.26 -12.98
CA GLU A 683 27.00 3.67 -14.08
C GLU A 683 27.82 4.91 -13.70
N GLY A 684 29.13 4.89 -13.96
CA GLY A 684 30.05 5.97 -13.62
C GLY A 684 30.56 5.98 -12.18
N MET A 685 30.06 5.11 -11.29
CA MET A 685 30.59 4.92 -9.93
C MET A 685 31.49 3.69 -9.88
N TYR A 686 32.65 3.79 -9.25
CA TYR A 686 33.65 2.73 -9.25
C TYR A 686 33.93 2.21 -7.84
N LYS A 687 33.79 0.90 -7.64
CA LYS A 687 34.25 0.16 -6.45
C LYS A 687 35.76 0.14 -6.43
N ILE A 688 36.35 0.58 -5.32
CA ILE A 688 37.80 0.72 -5.17
C ILE A 688 38.32 -0.35 -4.21
N ILE A 689 39.28 -1.15 -4.65
CA ILE A 689 39.95 -2.18 -3.85
C ILE A 689 41.39 -1.73 -3.59
N ARG A 690 41.83 -1.85 -2.33
CA ARG A 690 43.19 -1.48 -1.89
C ARG A 690 43.94 -2.69 -1.33
N PRO A 691 45.28 -2.74 -1.45
CA PRO A 691 46.10 -3.83 -0.90
C PRO A 691 45.86 -4.06 0.61
N ALA A 692 45.77 -2.97 1.38
CA ALA A 692 45.69 -3.04 2.84
C ALA A 692 44.30 -3.38 3.41
N ILE A 693 43.22 -2.87 2.81
CA ILE A 693 41.87 -2.92 3.41
C ILE A 693 40.83 -3.66 2.57
N GLY A 694 41.20 -4.06 1.35
CA GLY A 694 40.27 -4.62 0.37
C GLY A 694 39.32 -3.59 -0.22
N GLU A 695 38.09 -3.99 -0.49
CA GLU A 695 37.06 -3.13 -1.06
C GLU A 695 36.71 -1.98 -0.10
N ALA A 696 36.85 -0.75 -0.58
CA ALA A 696 36.49 0.45 0.13
C ALA A 696 34.97 0.55 0.26
N LEU A 697 34.51 0.96 1.45
CA LEU A 697 33.09 1.25 1.73
C LEU A 697 32.46 2.29 0.80
N ARG A 698 33.27 3.14 0.17
CA ARG A 698 32.83 4.24 -0.69
C ARG A 698 33.26 3.97 -2.13
N GLU A 699 32.28 3.92 -3.03
CA GLU A 699 32.51 4.01 -4.46
C GLU A 699 32.97 5.43 -4.84
N MET A 700 33.83 5.51 -5.85
CA MET A 700 34.42 6.76 -6.33
C MET A 700 33.85 7.08 -7.71
N PRO A 701 33.30 8.29 -7.94
CA PRO A 701 32.86 8.67 -9.28
C PRO A 701 34.05 8.69 -10.25
N LEU A 702 33.80 8.35 -11.52
CA LEU A 702 34.82 8.28 -12.56
C LEU A 702 35.65 9.57 -12.69
N THR A 703 35.02 10.73 -12.49
CA THR A 703 35.66 12.04 -12.50
C THR A 703 36.71 12.18 -11.39
N GLU A 704 36.38 11.74 -10.17
CA GLU A 704 37.29 11.73 -9.03
C GLU A 704 38.41 10.71 -9.21
N LEU A 705 38.09 9.51 -9.73
CA LEU A 705 39.06 8.46 -10.03
C LEU A 705 40.11 8.95 -11.04
N LYS A 706 39.68 9.51 -12.17
CA LYS A 706 40.57 10.08 -13.21
C LYS A 706 41.32 11.31 -12.74
N SER A 707 40.79 12.07 -11.78
CA SER A 707 41.48 13.21 -11.17
C SER A 707 42.64 12.76 -10.28
N LYS A 708 42.40 11.78 -9.40
CA LYS A 708 43.36 11.36 -8.36
C LYS A 708 44.34 10.27 -8.81
N TYR A 709 43.94 9.43 -9.76
CA TYR A 709 44.68 8.23 -10.16
C TYR A 709 44.89 8.16 -11.67
N ARG A 710 45.90 7.40 -12.11
CA ARG A 710 46.17 7.08 -13.51
C ARG A 710 46.14 5.56 -13.70
N LYS A 711 45.48 5.10 -14.76
CA LYS A 711 45.42 3.67 -15.10
C LYS A 711 46.82 3.18 -15.48
N VAL A 712 47.21 1.99 -15.02
CA VAL A 712 48.52 1.39 -15.27
C VAL A 712 48.35 0.10 -16.06
N SER A 713 49.04 -0.01 -17.20
CA SER A 713 49.04 -1.20 -18.06
C SER A 713 50.15 -2.18 -17.74
N SER A 714 51.27 -1.72 -17.17
CA SER A 714 52.40 -2.59 -16.79
C SER A 714 52.06 -3.44 -15.57
N ILE A 715 51.84 -4.73 -15.79
CA ILE A 715 51.47 -5.69 -14.75
C ILE A 715 52.58 -5.86 -13.69
N GLU A 716 53.85 -5.82 -14.11
CA GLU A 716 55.01 -5.95 -13.23
C GLU A 716 55.11 -4.77 -12.26
N LYS A 717 54.87 -3.55 -12.75
CA LYS A 717 54.88 -2.35 -11.92
C LYS A 717 53.78 -2.38 -10.86
N VAL A 718 52.58 -2.78 -11.26
CA VAL A 718 51.45 -2.90 -10.32
C VAL A 718 51.72 -4.01 -9.31
N ASN A 719 52.19 -5.18 -9.75
CA ASN A 719 52.54 -6.28 -8.86
C ASN A 719 53.49 -5.83 -7.75
N LYS A 720 54.63 -5.26 -8.14
CA LYS A 720 55.64 -4.78 -7.18
C LYS A 720 55.05 -3.75 -6.21
N GLY A 721 54.37 -2.72 -6.72
CA GLY A 721 53.80 -1.67 -5.89
C GLY A 721 52.65 -2.13 -4.98
N TRP A 722 51.83 -3.07 -5.45
CA TRP A 722 50.77 -3.69 -4.68
C TRP A 722 51.33 -4.54 -3.55
N GLN A 723 52.34 -5.36 -3.84
CA GLN A 723 52.99 -6.22 -2.87
C GLN A 723 53.73 -5.40 -1.79
N ASP A 724 54.46 -4.36 -2.19
CA ASP A 724 55.14 -3.45 -1.26
C ASP A 724 54.13 -2.78 -0.30
N GLU A 725 52.98 -2.30 -0.80
CA GLU A 725 51.92 -1.70 0.02
C GLU A 725 51.22 -2.76 0.91
N TYR A 726 51.00 -3.96 0.39
CA TYR A 726 50.43 -5.09 1.12
C TYR A 726 51.31 -5.55 2.29
N ASP A 727 52.62 -5.60 2.09
CA ASP A 727 53.58 -6.03 3.11
C ASP A 727 53.82 -4.93 4.15
N ALA A 728 54.00 -3.68 3.72
CA ALA A 728 54.19 -2.55 4.63
C ALA A 728 52.97 -2.31 5.54
N SER A 729 51.76 -2.45 5.00
CA SER A 729 50.51 -2.21 5.74
C SER A 729 50.25 -3.23 6.87
N SER A 730 50.98 -4.35 6.91
CA SER A 730 50.89 -5.32 8.02
C SER A 730 51.35 -4.74 9.37
N LYS A 731 52.37 -3.86 9.35
CA LYS A 731 52.99 -3.29 10.56
C LYS A 731 52.84 -1.76 10.63
N GLN A 732 52.76 -1.10 9.48
CA GLN A 732 52.78 0.35 9.37
C GLN A 732 51.41 0.90 9.00
N CYS A 733 51.00 2.01 9.62
CA CYS A 733 49.82 2.73 9.17
C CYS A 733 50.08 3.41 7.81
N MET A 734 49.02 3.78 7.09
CA MET A 734 49.16 4.42 5.78
C MET A 734 49.93 5.74 5.83
N HIS A 735 50.05 6.41 6.98
CA HIS A 735 50.81 7.66 7.14
C HIS A 735 52.33 7.47 7.12
N GLY A 736 52.81 6.24 7.06
CA GLY A 736 54.23 5.97 7.08
C GLY A 736 54.82 5.88 8.49
N SER A 737 56.14 5.78 8.56
CA SER A 737 56.92 5.81 9.81
C SER A 737 56.85 7.15 10.56
N LYS A 738 56.50 8.25 9.86
CA LYS A 738 56.39 9.61 10.43
C LYS A 738 54.98 9.93 10.94
N CYS A 739 54.17 8.92 11.28
CA CYS A 739 52.81 9.15 11.74
C CYS A 739 52.78 9.89 13.10
N LYS A 740 52.08 11.02 13.17
CA LYS A 740 51.92 11.80 14.41
C LYS A 740 51.23 11.04 15.55
N VAL A 741 50.46 9.99 15.24
CA VAL A 741 49.74 9.17 16.22
C VAL A 741 50.60 8.00 16.72
N GLY A 742 51.76 7.75 16.09
CA GLY A 742 52.69 6.70 16.49
C GLY A 742 52.12 5.29 16.34
N SER A 743 52.51 4.40 17.25
CA SER A 743 52.15 2.98 17.26
C SER A 743 50.64 2.72 17.40
N TYR A 744 49.89 3.65 17.98
CA TYR A 744 48.43 3.58 18.14
C TYR A 744 47.65 3.84 16.84
N CYS A 745 48.32 4.29 15.78
CA CYS A 745 47.66 4.56 14.51
C CYS A 745 47.29 3.25 13.80
N THR A 746 46.00 2.96 13.71
CA THR A 746 45.47 1.82 12.93
C THR A 746 44.99 2.23 11.54
N VAL A 747 45.10 3.52 11.18
CA VAL A 747 44.57 4.04 9.91
C VAL A 747 45.28 3.39 8.74
N GLY A 748 44.52 2.60 7.98
CA GLY A 748 44.99 1.88 6.80
C GLY A 748 46.02 0.78 7.07
N ARG A 749 46.14 0.34 8.33
CA ARG A 749 46.79 -0.94 8.64
C ARG A 749 45.93 -2.09 8.14
N ARG A 750 46.59 -3.10 7.60
CA ARG A 750 46.01 -4.35 7.10
C ARG A 750 45.55 -5.25 8.24
N LEU A 751 46.41 -5.43 9.23
CA LEU A 751 46.11 -6.13 10.46
C LEU A 751 45.49 -5.15 11.44
N GLN A 752 44.24 -5.41 11.84
CA GLN A 752 43.51 -4.59 12.80
C GLN A 752 43.07 -5.43 13.99
N GLU A 753 43.31 -4.91 15.19
CA GLU A 753 42.75 -5.46 16.41
C GLU A 753 41.31 -4.98 16.58
N VAL A 754 40.40 -5.93 16.83
CA VAL A 754 38.98 -5.70 17.04
C VAL A 754 38.54 -6.32 18.35
N ASN A 755 37.93 -5.50 19.20
CA ASN A 755 37.47 -5.90 20.52
C ASN A 755 35.94 -6.04 20.52
N ILE A 756 35.44 -7.23 20.83
CA ILE A 756 34.01 -7.58 20.83
C ILE A 756 33.62 -8.05 22.22
N LEU A 757 32.68 -7.36 22.84
CA LEU A 757 32.10 -7.75 24.12
C LEU A 757 30.86 -8.61 23.86
N GLY A 758 30.94 -9.92 24.10
CA GLY A 758 29.86 -10.89 23.90
C GLY A 758 29.33 -11.47 25.21
N GLY A 759 28.39 -12.42 25.11
CA GLY A 759 27.73 -13.03 26.26
C GLY A 759 26.55 -12.21 26.76
N LEU A 760 26.40 -12.09 28.08
CA LEU A 760 25.34 -11.32 28.71
C LEU A 760 25.70 -9.83 28.71
N ILE A 761 24.90 -8.99 28.05
CA ILE A 761 25.26 -7.57 27.84
C ILE A 761 24.29 -6.61 28.53
N LEU A 762 23.02 -6.99 28.67
CA LEU A 762 22.00 -6.08 29.22
C LEU A 762 22.32 -5.55 30.64
N PRO A 763 22.84 -6.34 31.60
CA PRO A 763 23.23 -5.80 32.92
C PRO A 763 24.29 -4.72 32.85
N VAL A 764 25.22 -4.86 31.91
CA VAL A 764 26.41 -4.00 31.80
C VAL A 764 26.22 -2.85 30.82
N TRP A 765 25.07 -2.79 30.13
CA TRP A 765 24.78 -1.82 29.08
C TRP A 765 25.01 -0.37 29.53
N GLY A 766 24.49 0.00 30.71
CA GLY A 766 24.62 1.35 31.24
C GLY A 766 26.08 1.76 31.49
N THR A 767 26.93 0.81 31.87
CA THR A 767 28.38 1.05 32.04
C THR A 767 29.07 1.26 30.70
N ILE A 768 28.74 0.44 29.70
CA ILE A 768 29.28 0.55 28.35
C ILE A 768 28.88 1.88 27.71
N GLU A 769 27.61 2.27 27.82
CA GLU A 769 27.13 3.53 27.27
C GLU A 769 27.83 4.74 27.89
N LYS A 770 28.03 4.74 29.22
CA LYS A 770 28.82 5.77 29.92
C LYS A 770 30.28 5.81 29.45
N ALA A 771 30.91 4.66 29.22
CA ALA A 771 32.29 4.57 28.74
C ALA A 771 32.45 5.10 27.31
N LEU A 772 31.48 4.78 26.43
CA LEU A 772 31.46 5.22 25.03
C LEU A 772 31.08 6.69 24.89
N ALA A 773 30.17 7.21 25.71
CA ALA A 773 29.76 8.62 25.69
C ALA A 773 30.94 9.60 25.91
N LYS A 774 31.96 9.15 26.66
CA LYS A 774 33.21 9.90 26.94
C LYS A 774 34.20 9.92 25.77
N GLN A 775 34.00 9.14 24.70
CA GLN A 775 34.93 9.07 23.59
C GLN A 775 34.93 10.35 22.75
N VAL A 776 36.11 10.82 22.33
CA VAL A 776 36.24 12.10 21.58
C VAL A 776 35.59 12.01 20.19
N ARG A 777 35.76 10.89 19.49
CA ARG A 777 35.22 10.70 18.14
C ARG A 777 33.74 10.32 18.21
N GLN A 778 32.88 11.06 17.51
CA GLN A 778 31.45 10.71 17.42
C GLN A 778 31.21 9.28 16.94
N SER A 779 32.04 8.75 16.03
CA SER A 779 31.95 7.36 15.56
C SER A 779 32.19 6.34 16.67
N HIS A 780 33.04 6.66 17.66
CA HIS A 780 33.37 5.80 18.80
C HIS A 780 32.33 5.90 19.92
N LYS A 781 31.48 6.93 19.93
CA LYS A 781 30.37 7.04 20.90
C LYS A 781 29.21 6.08 20.62
N ARG A 782 29.19 5.46 19.43
CA ARG A 782 28.04 4.68 18.96
C ARG A 782 28.24 3.21 19.28
N VAL A 783 27.26 2.65 19.96
CA VAL A 783 27.17 1.21 20.19
C VAL A 783 26.85 0.53 18.86
N ARG A 784 27.66 -0.45 18.46
CA ARG A 784 27.44 -1.26 17.26
C ARG A 784 27.45 -2.72 17.65
N VAL A 785 26.39 -3.43 17.30
CA VAL A 785 26.35 -4.89 17.41
C VAL A 785 27.05 -5.45 16.18
N VAL A 786 28.05 -6.30 16.38
CA VAL A 786 28.83 -6.90 15.31
C VAL A 786 28.78 -8.41 15.38
N ARG A 787 28.96 -9.03 14.22
CA ARG A 787 29.16 -10.46 14.09
C ARG A 787 30.47 -10.72 13.36
N LEU A 788 31.18 -11.73 13.83
CA LEU A 788 32.46 -12.15 13.30
C LEU A 788 32.50 -13.68 13.31
N GLU A 789 33.11 -14.27 12.27
CA GLU A 789 33.36 -15.70 12.16
C GLU A 789 34.87 -15.88 12.04
N THR A 790 35.46 -16.69 12.91
CA THR A 790 36.90 -16.99 12.89
C THR A 790 37.22 -17.92 11.72
N THR A 791 38.38 -17.74 11.12
CA THR A 791 38.74 -18.49 9.90
C THR A 791 39.38 -19.84 10.18
N THR A 792 39.91 -20.04 11.39
CA THR A 792 40.61 -21.27 11.79
C THR A 792 39.67 -22.39 12.23
N ASP A 793 38.59 -22.04 12.93
CA ASP A 793 37.68 -22.98 13.59
C ASP A 793 36.19 -22.68 13.33
N ASN A 794 35.86 -21.70 12.47
CA ASN A 794 34.50 -21.31 12.12
C ASN A 794 33.62 -20.97 13.34
N GLN A 795 34.22 -20.44 14.42
CA GLN A 795 33.47 -19.96 15.58
C GLN A 795 32.82 -18.62 15.27
N ARG A 796 31.51 -18.55 15.52
CA ARG A 796 30.71 -17.35 15.30
C ARG A 796 30.53 -16.60 16.61
N ILE A 797 30.97 -15.35 16.62
CA ILE A 797 30.95 -14.50 17.81
C ILE A 797 30.12 -13.25 17.51
N VAL A 798 29.19 -12.95 18.41
CA VAL A 798 28.34 -11.77 18.34
C VAL A 798 28.38 -11.01 19.65
N GLY A 799 28.51 -9.71 19.53
CA GLY A 799 28.63 -8.83 20.68
C GLY A 799 28.69 -7.36 20.26
N LEU A 800 29.02 -6.52 21.23
CA LEU A 800 29.24 -5.10 21.01
C LEU A 800 30.68 -4.84 20.58
N LEU A 801 30.83 -4.12 19.47
CA LEU A 801 32.14 -3.61 19.06
C LEU A 801 32.56 -2.50 20.01
N ILE A 802 33.63 -2.73 20.76
CA ILE A 802 34.25 -1.74 21.63
C ILE A 802 35.44 -1.13 20.89
N PRO A 803 35.45 0.20 20.63
CA PRO A 803 36.62 0.86 20.08
C PRO A 803 37.84 0.61 20.96
N ASN A 804 39.02 0.39 20.37
CA ASN A 804 40.24 0.11 21.15
C ASN A 804 40.54 1.22 22.19
N SER A 805 40.19 2.47 21.91
CA SER A 805 40.31 3.61 22.85
C SER A 805 39.33 3.59 24.03
N ALA A 806 38.33 2.70 24.01
CA ALA A 806 37.30 2.58 25.04
C ALA A 806 37.44 1.30 25.89
N VAL A 807 38.26 0.33 25.48
CA VAL A 807 38.38 -0.98 26.13
C VAL A 807 38.74 -0.83 27.61
N GLU A 808 39.79 -0.07 27.93
CA GLU A 808 40.20 0.16 29.33
C GLU A 808 39.11 0.85 30.17
N SER A 809 38.42 1.83 29.59
CA SER A 809 37.31 2.55 30.25
C SER A 809 36.12 1.63 30.55
N VAL A 810 35.82 0.70 29.63
CA VAL A 810 34.80 -0.34 29.83
C VAL A 810 35.23 -1.31 30.92
N LEU A 811 36.46 -1.87 30.84
CA LEU A 811 36.97 -2.82 31.84
C LEU A 811 37.01 -2.21 33.25
N THR A 812 37.46 -0.95 33.37
CA THR A 812 37.46 -0.21 34.63
C THR A 812 36.04 -0.02 35.16
N GLY A 813 35.09 0.34 34.28
CA GLY A 813 33.69 0.49 34.65
C GLY A 813 33.02 -0.82 35.10
N LEU A 814 33.52 -1.96 34.64
CA LEU A 814 33.07 -3.30 35.04
C LEU A 814 33.78 -3.82 36.30
N GLN A 815 34.70 -3.04 36.89
CA GLN A 815 35.54 -3.44 38.03
C GLN A 815 36.36 -4.70 37.74
N TRP A 816 36.74 -4.92 36.47
CA TRP A 816 37.57 -6.05 36.10
C TRP A 816 39.02 -5.80 36.52
N VAL A 817 39.55 -6.69 37.36
CA VAL A 817 40.96 -6.71 37.75
C VAL A 817 41.59 -7.93 37.09
N GLN A 818 42.73 -7.72 36.43
CA GLN A 818 43.51 -8.82 35.85
C GLN A 818 44.16 -9.56 37.03
N ASP A 819 43.76 -10.81 37.29
CA ASP A 819 44.49 -11.66 38.22
C ASP A 819 45.93 -11.75 37.72
N ILE A 820 46.86 -11.23 38.51
CA ILE A 820 48.30 -11.37 38.29
C ILE A 820 48.64 -12.77 38.78
N ASP A 821 48.48 -13.77 37.92
CA ASP A 821 49.13 -15.06 38.10
C ASP A 821 50.59 -14.90 37.63
N ASP A 822 51.51 -15.03 38.58
CA ASP A 822 52.97 -15.14 38.38
C ASP A 822 53.36 -16.41 37.60
#